data_AF-A0A3R7AY73-F1
#
_entry.id   AF-A0A3R7AY73-F1
#
_cell.length_a   1.000
_cell.length_b   1.000
_cell.length_c   1.000
_cell.angle_alpha   90.00
_cell.angle_beta   90.00
_cell.angle_gamma   90.00
#
_symmetry.space_group_name_H-M   'P 1'
#
loop_
_entity.id
_entity.type
_entity.pdbx_description
1 polymer ?
#
loop_
_entity_poly.entity_id
_entity_poly.type
_entity_poly.pdbx_seq_one_letter_code
_entity_poly.pdbx_strand_id
1 'polypeptide(L)'
;MEVESWNVIGFINGRVRPDNIILVSSYYDSSSVAPSYAPGAEESIGVSVLLEIAEYFAKNPPENSMMFVAFSGHHNSLRGAAIFARDYFSWWIKERDPKKFEFGQKIKININLDLSAGSSVLYFVAEDNEFRYFGGDTRWLGVYGSFRDYIDKVIRKINDDQPFGRTYKPPEYQWWMAGLVSSVSEGRVLAWKDFVYDHGAMWATSVPSLTISTAYDCRPQYEEPFDTMDWVESRENSWDNIQSQYELILPIIFAIVYEKNLDQIYAGWPMEWRKTGIQTPAYYAAFCEMSGRVGYYSKEKAYYSPIPNALVYMRVRISNPRTNYYYHRFFTFADKYGKFSFLPVPSRYWAPKVISAWVLDNQTGRVLYAPDLGLHKYMSLVLAGDLPSVPSSDYGWLVLFKAASIVMFDMVSPTSLTLRKREMGQGFITPTLYLYRHDTKVEPESRSGLLSEWSWRGDLTILFVPPRIKVETTWLFAPSRYPYAILNNASESSPLGNGYKLRAGEQLIVTYTALKYAESIYWANEKRFIIVSKFEPETLQSPTYWRQKEAHRLIQDAYQAIKDREYLRAYALSYEAWHKAFKTYFEIRPKIEDAISVVPIISALLLPFVFLAEKLIFSASGIKRLLSFVGTFMFILFAFYYIHPGFQLAASPLIIVIGFSTLVLCLPILVIIFSYVSSYMRELRRERLGRHEVEVSRVGEIDHAFLTGVENMRRMKLRTVLTLLTIVIMVSSVVNIASITALKVMRATPAPGGVANYQGIFIRRFLWGQGSYDMGLEALQLLQEWYGDEALIAPRAWRYSAYYSDLAVWPEGVGFKIFKGNKSVRAIILWGMTPAEKELLKVEDLLLGGRWFEPTDRKAIIINDWQASQLGINETDVDKGPVPVLFEGMRYYVIGIVDRVIMERFMEMDGEEITPLKFDLDFNPYTVHVEMNYCFILPFEEVMRLGGGIASISLMFDDPKKVEEAAERISGMLSTYLTYFTRLDPETGELKCFLLSEATAYTLLGFEFQVVPLIIVILAIFNIVMGSVYERRRDISTYSVVGLSPLHIATMFLAESIVYALVGGVIGYLLAMALSKLRGILIPAGVMALNYSSSWVTMALGLSMAATIIASLYPAWVASRLVTPSLE
;
A
#
# COMPACT_ATOMS: atom_id res chain seq x y z
N MET A 1 -15.92 17.60 -29.37
CA MET A 1 -17.21 17.65 -30.11
C MET A 1 -18.19 16.83 -29.30
N GLU A 2 -19.37 17.36 -29.03
CA GLU A 2 -20.47 16.58 -28.45
C GLU A 2 -21.24 15.97 -29.62
N VAL A 3 -21.39 14.65 -29.63
CA VAL A 3 -22.09 13.92 -30.69
C VAL A 3 -23.31 13.28 -30.05
N GLU A 4 -24.49 13.68 -30.49
CA GLU A 4 -25.71 12.96 -30.14
C GLU A 4 -25.72 11.61 -30.85
N SER A 5 -25.87 10.53 -30.09
CA SER A 5 -25.95 9.16 -30.58
C SER A 5 -27.30 8.54 -30.24
N TRP A 6 -27.73 7.58 -31.05
CA TRP A 6 -29.08 7.02 -31.00
C TRP A 6 -29.05 5.50 -31.01
N ASN A 7 -29.92 4.85 -30.25
CA ASN A 7 -30.19 3.44 -30.49
C ASN A 7 -30.97 3.30 -31.81
N VAL A 8 -30.49 2.45 -32.71
CA VAL A 8 -31.16 2.19 -33.99
C VAL A 8 -32.01 0.94 -33.85
N ILE A 9 -33.32 1.08 -34.06
CA ILE A 9 -34.30 -0.01 -33.86
C ILE A 9 -34.96 -0.32 -35.21
N GLY A 10 -34.75 -1.54 -35.71
CA GLY A 10 -35.49 -2.13 -36.80
C GLY A 10 -36.58 -3.06 -36.28
N PHE A 11 -37.75 -3.08 -36.92
CA PHE A 11 -38.88 -3.91 -36.47
C PHE A 11 -39.56 -4.60 -37.66
N ILE A 12 -39.78 -5.91 -37.53
CA ILE A 12 -40.46 -6.75 -38.52
C ILE A 12 -41.62 -7.46 -37.85
N ASN A 13 -42.84 -7.23 -38.37
CA ASN A 13 -44.04 -7.89 -37.86
C ASN A 13 -44.07 -9.38 -38.23
N GLY A 14 -44.35 -10.23 -37.24
CA GLY A 14 -44.60 -11.64 -37.44
C GLY A 14 -45.93 -11.89 -38.16
N ARG A 15 -45.97 -12.85 -39.07
CA ARG A 15 -47.18 -13.18 -39.85
C ARG A 15 -48.25 -13.90 -39.03
N VAL A 16 -47.84 -14.65 -38.00
CA VAL A 16 -48.73 -15.56 -37.25
C VAL A 16 -48.89 -15.10 -35.80
N ARG A 17 -47.81 -14.66 -35.15
CA ARG A 17 -47.77 -14.27 -33.74
C ARG A 17 -47.12 -12.89 -33.59
N PRO A 18 -47.81 -11.81 -34.00
CA PRO A 18 -47.24 -10.46 -34.02
C PRO A 18 -46.91 -9.92 -32.61
N ASP A 19 -47.54 -10.47 -31.56
CA ASP A 19 -47.32 -10.08 -30.16
C ASP A 19 -46.17 -10.84 -29.47
N ASN A 20 -45.53 -11.78 -30.15
CA ASN A 20 -44.31 -12.44 -29.66
C ASN A 20 -43.11 -11.80 -30.33
N ILE A 21 -42.40 -10.93 -29.62
CA ILE A 21 -41.23 -10.21 -30.15
C ILE A 21 -39.94 -10.89 -29.68
N ILE A 22 -39.08 -11.23 -30.63
CA ILE A 22 -37.72 -11.71 -30.40
C ILE A 22 -36.76 -10.56 -30.71
N LEU A 23 -35.98 -10.16 -29.71
CA LEU A 23 -34.99 -9.10 -29.83
C LEU A 23 -33.63 -9.71 -30.19
N VAL A 24 -33.04 -9.26 -31.29
CA VAL A 24 -31.64 -9.52 -31.62
C VAL A 24 -30.91 -8.19 -31.52
N SER A 25 -29.80 -8.15 -30.79
CA SER A 25 -29.06 -6.92 -30.52
C SER A 25 -27.56 -7.04 -30.75
N SER A 26 -26.92 -5.90 -30.97
CA SER A 26 -25.46 -5.72 -30.98
C SER A 26 -25.15 -4.24 -30.74
N TYR A 27 -23.90 -3.86 -30.56
CA TYR A 27 -23.47 -2.46 -30.43
C TYR A 27 -22.69 -2.00 -31.67
N TYR A 28 -22.66 -0.69 -31.90
CA TYR A 28 -22.02 -0.12 -33.10
C TYR A 28 -21.01 1.00 -32.80
N ASP A 29 -20.82 1.34 -31.53
CA ASP A 29 -19.78 2.27 -31.09
C ASP A 29 -18.51 1.54 -30.64
N SER A 30 -17.37 2.22 -30.71
CA SER A 30 -16.05 1.72 -30.33
C SER A 30 -15.39 2.65 -29.31
N SER A 31 -14.38 2.14 -28.61
CA SER A 31 -13.53 2.89 -27.68
C SER A 31 -12.11 2.97 -28.23
N SER A 32 -11.38 4.04 -27.86
CA SER A 32 -9.95 4.09 -28.11
C SER A 32 -9.21 4.91 -27.06
N VAL A 33 -8.00 4.46 -26.72
CA VAL A 33 -7.02 5.24 -25.95
C VAL A 33 -6.63 6.55 -26.65
N ALA A 34 -6.85 6.66 -27.96
CA ALA A 34 -6.73 7.89 -28.74
C ALA A 34 -8.14 8.41 -29.08
N PRO A 35 -8.73 9.35 -28.30
CA PRO A 35 -10.14 9.74 -28.46
C PRO A 35 -10.52 10.30 -29.83
N SER A 36 -9.56 10.75 -30.63
CA SER A 36 -9.77 11.22 -31.99
C SER A 36 -9.78 10.11 -33.05
N TYR A 37 -9.49 8.86 -32.68
CA TYR A 37 -9.27 7.76 -33.63
C TYR A 37 -9.67 6.40 -33.04
N ALA A 38 -10.92 5.97 -33.27
CA ALA A 38 -11.47 4.71 -32.77
C ALA A 38 -12.08 3.88 -33.94
N PRO A 39 -11.26 3.14 -34.70
CA PRO A 39 -11.72 2.42 -35.90
C PRO A 39 -12.69 1.26 -35.60
N GLY A 40 -12.45 0.46 -34.56
CA GLY A 40 -13.39 -0.57 -34.08
C GLY A 40 -13.73 -1.69 -35.07
N ALA A 41 -12.75 -2.17 -35.84
CA ALA A 41 -13.00 -3.18 -36.88
C ALA A 41 -13.50 -4.52 -36.34
N GLU A 42 -12.88 -5.09 -35.30
CA GLU A 42 -13.36 -6.33 -34.67
C GLU A 42 -14.75 -6.12 -34.03
N GLU A 43 -14.96 -4.97 -33.37
CA GLU A 43 -16.22 -4.62 -32.71
C GLU A 43 -17.39 -4.50 -33.71
N SER A 44 -17.10 -4.07 -34.94
CA SER A 44 -18.11 -3.92 -36.00
C SER A 44 -18.67 -5.25 -36.53
N ILE A 45 -18.03 -6.39 -36.25
CA ILE A 45 -18.45 -7.70 -36.77
C ILE A 45 -19.83 -8.08 -36.22
N GLY A 46 -20.08 -7.82 -34.93
CA GLY A 46 -21.37 -8.13 -34.29
C GLY A 46 -22.55 -7.40 -34.96
N VAL A 47 -22.43 -6.09 -35.16
CA VAL A 47 -23.47 -5.29 -35.82
C VAL A 47 -23.59 -5.61 -37.30
N SER A 48 -22.49 -5.98 -37.97
CA SER A 48 -22.53 -6.43 -39.37
C SER A 48 -23.37 -7.71 -39.51
N VAL A 49 -23.16 -8.70 -38.63
CA VAL A 49 -23.98 -9.92 -38.60
C VAL A 49 -25.45 -9.61 -38.25
N LEU A 50 -25.70 -8.66 -37.33
CA LEU A 50 -27.07 -8.22 -37.02
C LEU A 50 -27.80 -7.69 -38.25
N LEU A 51 -27.13 -6.86 -39.06
CA LEU A 51 -27.70 -6.27 -40.28
C LEU A 51 -27.98 -7.32 -41.36
N GLU A 52 -27.09 -8.29 -41.55
CA GLU A 52 -27.30 -9.41 -42.49
C GLU A 52 -28.54 -10.25 -42.12
N ILE A 53 -28.70 -10.57 -40.83
CA ILE A 53 -29.88 -11.30 -40.35
C ILE A 53 -31.14 -10.45 -40.54
N ALA A 54 -31.07 -9.14 -40.28
CA ALA A 54 -32.19 -8.23 -40.49
C ALA A 54 -32.61 -8.17 -41.96
N GLU A 55 -31.66 -8.11 -42.89
CA GLU A 55 -31.94 -8.12 -44.33
C GLU A 55 -32.63 -9.42 -44.76
N TYR A 56 -32.17 -10.57 -44.26
CA TYR A 56 -32.79 -11.86 -44.55
C TYR A 56 -34.27 -11.90 -44.13
N PHE A 57 -34.59 -11.50 -42.89
CA PHE A 57 -35.96 -11.52 -42.38
C PHE A 57 -36.84 -10.38 -42.93
N ALA A 58 -36.24 -9.29 -43.42
CA ALA A 58 -36.98 -8.26 -44.15
C ALA A 58 -37.53 -8.80 -45.48
N LYS A 59 -36.74 -9.63 -46.18
CA LYS A 59 -37.16 -10.35 -47.40
C LYS A 59 -38.04 -11.55 -47.08
N ASN A 60 -37.85 -12.17 -45.92
CA ASN A 60 -38.56 -13.38 -45.49
C ASN A 60 -39.25 -13.16 -44.13
N PRO A 61 -40.41 -12.47 -44.06
CA PRO A 61 -41.04 -12.15 -42.79
C PRO A 61 -41.32 -13.39 -41.92
N PRO A 62 -40.94 -13.39 -40.64
CA PRO A 62 -41.04 -14.56 -39.75
C PRO A 62 -42.46 -14.84 -39.19
N GLU A 63 -42.64 -15.94 -38.45
CA GLU A 63 -43.91 -16.23 -37.75
C GLU A 63 -44.12 -15.36 -36.51
N ASN A 64 -43.09 -15.27 -35.64
CA ASN A 64 -43.04 -14.35 -34.50
C ASN A 64 -42.43 -13.01 -34.96
N SER A 65 -42.77 -11.90 -34.31
CA SER A 65 -42.17 -10.58 -34.63
C SER A 65 -40.69 -10.54 -34.25
N MET A 66 -39.91 -9.77 -35.00
CA MET A 66 -38.49 -9.55 -34.71
C MET A 66 -38.18 -8.07 -34.51
N MET A 67 -37.34 -7.80 -33.53
CA MET A 67 -36.79 -6.48 -33.28
C MET A 67 -35.26 -6.58 -33.38
N PHE A 68 -34.65 -5.72 -34.18
CA PHE A 68 -33.21 -5.61 -34.33
C PHE A 68 -32.78 -4.31 -33.68
N VAL A 69 -31.83 -4.35 -32.75
CA VAL A 69 -31.38 -3.14 -32.06
C VAL A 69 -29.86 -3.03 -32.11
N ALA A 70 -29.37 -1.98 -32.76
CA ALA A 70 -27.98 -1.56 -32.66
C ALA A 70 -27.88 -0.52 -31.52
N PHE A 71 -27.30 -0.93 -30.39
CA PHE A 71 -27.11 -0.08 -29.22
C PHE A 71 -25.94 0.88 -29.41
N SER A 72 -26.11 2.07 -28.84
CA SER A 72 -25.08 3.09 -28.73
C SER A 72 -24.54 3.19 -27.31
N GLY A 73 -23.31 3.67 -27.14
CA GLY A 73 -22.72 3.92 -25.82
C GLY A 73 -22.41 2.64 -25.05
N HIS A 74 -22.04 1.56 -25.74
CA HIS A 74 -21.55 0.31 -25.14
C HIS A 74 -20.43 0.59 -24.12
N HIS A 75 -19.43 1.37 -24.56
CA HIS A 75 -18.25 1.74 -23.77
C HIS A 75 -18.51 2.83 -22.70
N ASN A 76 -19.74 3.37 -22.65
CA ASN A 76 -20.19 4.29 -21.60
C ASN A 76 -21.15 3.58 -20.64
N SER A 77 -20.75 2.39 -20.16
CA SER A 77 -21.55 1.52 -19.29
C SER A 77 -22.89 1.10 -19.89
N LEU A 78 -22.86 0.56 -21.12
CA LEU A 78 -24.02 0.01 -21.82
C LEU A 78 -25.17 1.02 -21.91
N ARG A 79 -24.85 2.28 -22.15
CA ARG A 79 -25.79 3.40 -21.98
C ARG A 79 -27.05 3.22 -22.80
N GLY A 80 -26.89 2.84 -24.07
CA GLY A 80 -27.98 2.58 -24.99
C GLY A 80 -28.86 1.42 -24.53
N ALA A 81 -28.27 0.28 -24.18
CA ALA A 81 -29.01 -0.88 -23.70
C ALA A 81 -29.75 -0.60 -22.38
N ALA A 82 -29.12 0.13 -21.46
CA ALA A 82 -29.73 0.49 -20.18
C ALA A 82 -30.90 1.48 -20.36
N ILE A 83 -30.78 2.48 -21.24
CA ILE A 83 -31.88 3.39 -21.60
C ILE A 83 -33.04 2.61 -22.23
N PHE A 84 -32.74 1.69 -23.15
CA PHE A 84 -33.75 0.83 -23.77
C PHE A 84 -34.47 -0.01 -22.72
N ALA A 85 -33.73 -0.66 -21.81
CA ALA A 85 -34.32 -1.49 -20.77
C ALA A 85 -35.21 -0.67 -19.81
N ARG A 86 -34.79 0.56 -19.48
CA ARG A 86 -35.61 1.51 -18.71
C ARG A 86 -36.92 1.84 -19.44
N ASP A 87 -36.86 2.18 -20.73
CA ASP A 87 -37.98 2.70 -21.51
C ASP A 87 -39.01 1.65 -21.94
N TYR A 88 -38.68 0.36 -21.83
CA TYR A 88 -39.61 -0.73 -22.16
C TYR A 88 -39.96 -1.64 -20.97
N PHE A 89 -39.09 -1.78 -19.96
CA PHE A 89 -39.27 -2.81 -18.93
C PHE A 89 -39.29 -2.29 -17.48
N SER A 90 -38.91 -1.04 -17.22
CA SER A 90 -38.85 -0.54 -15.84
C SER A 90 -40.23 -0.19 -15.26
N TRP A 91 -40.35 -0.25 -13.93
CA TRP A 91 -41.55 0.24 -13.25
C TRP A 91 -41.75 1.76 -13.45
N TRP A 92 -40.66 2.52 -13.59
CA TRP A 92 -40.71 3.96 -13.82
C TRP A 92 -41.41 4.32 -15.13
N ILE A 93 -41.22 3.53 -16.20
CA ILE A 93 -41.97 3.74 -17.44
C ILE A 93 -43.40 3.19 -17.37
N LYS A 94 -43.68 2.15 -16.56
CA LYS A 94 -45.05 1.67 -16.32
C LYS A 94 -45.98 2.79 -15.84
N GLU A 95 -45.49 3.70 -15.01
CA GLU A 95 -46.27 4.85 -14.54
C GLU A 95 -46.36 6.00 -15.56
N ARG A 96 -45.26 6.29 -16.28
CA ARG A 96 -45.16 7.44 -17.18
C ARG A 96 -45.70 7.20 -18.59
N ASP A 97 -45.48 6.01 -19.13
CA ASP A 97 -45.93 5.58 -20.45
C ASP A 97 -46.34 4.09 -20.42
N PRO A 98 -47.56 3.79 -19.90
CA PRO A 98 -48.04 2.41 -19.79
C PRO A 98 -48.07 1.66 -21.13
N LYS A 99 -48.27 2.36 -22.25
CA LYS A 99 -48.31 1.76 -23.59
C LYS A 99 -46.94 1.22 -24.00
N LYS A 100 -45.86 1.97 -23.75
CA LYS A 100 -44.50 1.48 -23.97
C LYS A 100 -44.16 0.30 -23.07
N PHE A 101 -44.58 0.35 -21.81
CA PHE A 101 -44.39 -0.77 -20.89
C PHE A 101 -45.11 -2.04 -21.37
N GLU A 102 -46.38 -1.93 -21.77
CA GLU A 102 -47.16 -3.03 -22.35
C GLU A 102 -46.52 -3.58 -23.62
N PHE A 103 -45.99 -2.72 -24.49
CA PHE A 103 -45.24 -3.15 -25.66
C PHE A 103 -43.95 -3.89 -25.29
N GLY A 104 -43.22 -3.44 -24.26
CA GLY A 104 -42.06 -4.16 -23.73
C GLY A 104 -42.40 -5.57 -23.25
N GLN A 105 -43.58 -5.80 -22.67
CA GLN A 105 -44.01 -7.15 -22.24
C GLN A 105 -44.18 -8.14 -23.40
N LYS A 106 -44.27 -7.65 -24.64
CA LYS A 106 -44.30 -8.47 -25.86
C LYS A 106 -42.91 -9.01 -26.23
N ILE A 107 -41.83 -8.41 -25.74
CA ILE A 107 -40.44 -8.88 -25.95
C ILE A 107 -40.17 -10.08 -25.05
N LYS A 108 -40.12 -11.27 -25.67
CA LYS A 108 -40.01 -12.57 -24.99
C LYS A 108 -38.57 -12.95 -24.67
N ILE A 109 -37.65 -12.65 -25.58
CA ILE A 109 -36.25 -13.06 -25.47
C ILE A 109 -35.32 -12.04 -26.12
N ASN A 110 -34.10 -11.89 -25.60
CA ASN A 110 -33.03 -11.10 -26.19
C ASN A 110 -31.81 -11.96 -26.51
N ILE A 111 -31.27 -11.84 -27.73
CA ILE A 111 -30.02 -12.47 -28.16
C ILE A 111 -29.08 -11.35 -28.60
N ASN A 112 -28.05 -11.09 -27.81
CA ASN A 112 -27.01 -10.11 -28.12
C ASN A 112 -25.84 -10.77 -28.87
N LEU A 113 -25.27 -10.08 -29.85
CA LEU A 113 -24.17 -10.56 -30.68
C LEU A 113 -22.92 -9.70 -30.41
N ASP A 114 -21.83 -10.34 -29.97
CA ASP A 114 -20.53 -9.70 -29.71
C ASP A 114 -19.39 -10.58 -30.25
N LEU A 115 -19.14 -10.49 -31.55
CA LEU A 115 -18.28 -11.40 -32.30
C LEU A 115 -16.93 -10.78 -32.61
N SER A 116 -15.91 -11.62 -32.81
CA SER A 116 -14.58 -11.25 -33.31
C SER A 116 -14.03 -12.34 -34.23
N ALA A 117 -12.94 -12.03 -34.94
CA ALA A 117 -12.38 -12.88 -35.98
C ALA A 117 -11.46 -14.01 -35.47
N GLY A 118 -11.18 -14.07 -34.16
CA GLY A 118 -10.10 -14.89 -33.63
C GLY A 118 -10.32 -16.39 -33.55
N SER A 119 -11.58 -16.85 -33.56
CA SER A 119 -11.91 -18.27 -33.36
C SER A 119 -13.27 -18.60 -33.96
N SER A 120 -13.43 -19.83 -34.44
CA SER A 120 -14.72 -20.34 -34.95
C SER A 120 -15.67 -20.82 -33.84
N VAL A 121 -15.20 -20.87 -32.59
CA VAL A 121 -15.96 -21.42 -31.45
C VAL A 121 -16.78 -20.31 -30.80
N LEU A 122 -18.07 -20.55 -30.59
CA LEU A 122 -18.95 -19.62 -29.88
C LEU A 122 -18.89 -19.83 -28.37
N TYR A 123 -19.03 -18.74 -27.64
CA TYR A 123 -19.16 -18.65 -26.19
C TYR A 123 -20.52 -18.05 -25.85
N PHE A 124 -21.33 -18.79 -25.10
CA PHE A 124 -22.67 -18.36 -24.70
C PHE A 124 -22.64 -17.88 -23.25
N VAL A 125 -22.95 -16.58 -23.10
CA VAL A 125 -22.99 -15.88 -21.80
C VAL A 125 -24.43 -15.58 -21.47
N ALA A 126 -24.85 -15.93 -20.26
CA ALA A 126 -26.25 -15.82 -19.87
C ALA A 126 -26.44 -15.01 -18.57
N GLU A 127 -25.39 -14.91 -17.76
CA GLU A 127 -25.33 -14.06 -16.58
C GLU A 127 -24.26 -12.99 -16.79
N ASP A 128 -24.65 -11.75 -16.54
CA ASP A 128 -23.73 -10.61 -16.46
C ASP A 128 -23.63 -10.18 -14.98
N ASN A 129 -22.44 -10.34 -14.40
CA ASN A 129 -22.13 -9.99 -13.00
C ASN A 129 -22.25 -8.48 -12.72
N GLU A 130 -22.48 -7.68 -13.76
CA GLU A 130 -22.53 -6.24 -13.65
C GLU A 130 -23.82 -5.73 -13.02
N PHE A 131 -25.00 -6.12 -13.50
CA PHE A 131 -26.26 -5.49 -13.07
C PHE A 131 -26.99 -6.18 -11.89
N ARG A 132 -26.59 -7.38 -11.42
CA ARG A 132 -27.04 -7.95 -10.14
C ARG A 132 -25.92 -8.72 -9.45
N TYR A 133 -25.50 -8.26 -8.27
CA TYR A 133 -24.49 -8.94 -7.46
C TYR A 133 -25.07 -9.66 -6.22
N PHE A 134 -26.20 -10.35 -6.35
CA PHE A 134 -26.71 -11.16 -5.23
C PHE A 134 -27.10 -12.55 -5.70
N GLY A 135 -26.32 -13.51 -5.19
CA GLY A 135 -26.72 -14.85 -4.77
C GLY A 135 -27.70 -15.55 -5.69
N GLY A 136 -27.17 -16.47 -6.49
CA GLY A 136 -27.95 -17.44 -7.24
C GLY A 136 -29.06 -18.04 -6.37
N ASP A 137 -30.30 -17.67 -6.67
CA ASP A 137 -31.43 -18.51 -6.34
C ASP A 137 -31.25 -19.77 -7.20
N THR A 138 -31.17 -20.94 -6.59
CA THR A 138 -30.99 -22.23 -7.29
C THR A 138 -32.11 -22.53 -8.31
N ARG A 139 -33.18 -21.74 -8.31
CA ARG A 139 -34.29 -21.76 -9.26
C ARG A 139 -33.91 -21.36 -10.69
N TRP A 140 -32.89 -20.51 -10.89
CA TRP A 140 -32.52 -19.97 -12.22
C TRP A 140 -31.62 -20.90 -13.04
N LEU A 141 -30.88 -21.78 -12.36
CA LEU A 141 -30.06 -22.84 -12.94
C LEU A 141 -30.83 -23.76 -13.87
N GLY A 142 -32.05 -24.15 -13.47
CA GLY A 142 -32.90 -25.02 -14.28
C GLY A 142 -33.37 -24.35 -15.58
N VAL A 143 -33.51 -23.02 -15.55
CA VAL A 143 -34.00 -22.22 -16.68
C VAL A 143 -32.95 -22.10 -17.77
N TYR A 144 -31.71 -21.79 -17.38
CA TYR A 144 -30.59 -21.78 -18.31
C TYR A 144 -30.23 -23.17 -18.80
N GLY A 145 -30.47 -24.21 -18.00
CA GLY A 145 -30.44 -25.60 -18.47
C GLY A 145 -31.38 -25.82 -19.64
N SER A 146 -32.66 -25.44 -19.53
CA SER A 146 -33.64 -25.61 -20.62
C SER A 146 -33.29 -24.84 -21.90
N PHE A 147 -32.77 -23.62 -21.77
CA PHE A 147 -32.38 -22.83 -22.94
C PHE A 147 -31.12 -23.41 -23.59
N ARG A 148 -30.11 -23.77 -22.79
CA ARG A 148 -28.92 -24.47 -23.26
C ARG A 148 -29.29 -25.77 -23.97
N ASP A 149 -30.14 -26.60 -23.37
CA ASP A 149 -30.57 -27.88 -23.94
C ASP A 149 -31.26 -27.68 -25.29
N TYR A 150 -32.05 -26.60 -25.43
CA TYR A 150 -32.66 -26.20 -26.69
C TYR A 150 -31.61 -25.83 -27.74
N ILE A 151 -30.65 -24.97 -27.41
CA ILE A 151 -29.55 -24.58 -28.31
C ILE A 151 -28.70 -25.80 -28.69
N ASP A 152 -28.32 -26.63 -27.73
CA ASP A 152 -27.55 -27.86 -27.96
C ASP A 152 -28.32 -28.85 -28.85
N LYS A 153 -29.65 -28.89 -28.76
CA LYS A 153 -30.49 -29.68 -29.67
C LYS A 153 -30.49 -29.10 -31.08
N VAL A 154 -30.58 -27.78 -31.23
CA VAL A 154 -30.51 -27.10 -32.53
C VAL A 154 -29.13 -27.32 -33.17
N ILE A 155 -28.05 -27.15 -32.41
CA ILE A 155 -26.67 -27.35 -32.89
C ILE A 155 -26.43 -28.81 -33.28
N ARG A 156 -26.91 -29.78 -32.50
CA ARG A 156 -26.87 -31.20 -32.87
C ARG A 156 -27.56 -31.43 -34.22
N LYS A 157 -28.75 -30.86 -34.42
CA LYS A 157 -29.46 -30.95 -35.70
C LYS A 157 -28.69 -30.29 -36.86
N ILE A 158 -28.08 -29.12 -36.64
CA ILE A 158 -27.24 -28.46 -37.67
C ILE A 158 -26.06 -29.37 -38.06
N ASN A 159 -25.43 -30.00 -37.07
CA ASN A 159 -24.31 -30.92 -37.29
C ASN A 159 -24.74 -32.24 -37.94
N ASP A 160 -25.94 -32.74 -37.65
CA ASP A 160 -26.50 -33.96 -38.25
C ASP A 160 -26.94 -33.71 -39.72
N ASP A 161 -27.61 -32.58 -39.98
CA ASP A 161 -28.13 -32.23 -41.30
C ASP A 161 -27.07 -31.61 -42.22
N GLN A 162 -25.99 -31.05 -41.66
CA GLN A 162 -24.90 -30.33 -42.34
C GLN A 162 -25.38 -29.38 -43.46
N PRO A 163 -26.29 -28.42 -43.18
CA PRO A 163 -26.93 -27.61 -44.23
C PRO A 163 -25.95 -26.73 -45.03
N PHE A 164 -24.76 -26.47 -44.48
CA PHE A 164 -23.67 -25.73 -45.11
C PHE A 164 -22.47 -26.61 -45.48
N GLY A 165 -22.63 -27.94 -45.46
CA GLY A 165 -21.59 -28.91 -45.81
C GLY A 165 -20.43 -29.01 -44.80
N ARG A 166 -20.62 -28.55 -43.56
CA ARG A 166 -19.60 -28.60 -42.49
C ARG A 166 -20.21 -28.96 -41.14
N THR A 167 -19.35 -29.48 -40.25
CA THR A 167 -19.66 -29.74 -38.83
C THR A 167 -19.03 -28.67 -37.96
N TYR A 168 -19.79 -28.13 -37.02
CA TYR A 168 -19.37 -27.07 -36.11
C TYR A 168 -18.94 -27.63 -34.76
N LYS A 169 -17.95 -26.96 -34.15
CA LYS A 169 -17.50 -27.27 -32.79
C LYS A 169 -18.62 -26.94 -31.79
N PRO A 170 -18.76 -27.72 -30.71
CA PRO A 170 -19.70 -27.39 -29.64
C PRO A 170 -19.32 -26.03 -29.03
N PRO A 171 -20.32 -25.21 -28.68
CA PRO A 171 -20.05 -23.94 -28.03
C PRO A 171 -19.52 -24.15 -26.61
N GLU A 172 -18.72 -23.19 -26.16
CA GLU A 172 -18.38 -23.06 -24.75
C GLU A 172 -19.52 -22.33 -24.03
N TYR A 173 -19.85 -22.82 -22.84
CA TYR A 173 -20.86 -22.20 -21.98
C TYR A 173 -20.19 -21.57 -20.77
N GLN A 174 -20.83 -20.56 -20.19
CA GLN A 174 -20.54 -20.16 -18.82
C GLN A 174 -21.01 -21.29 -17.88
N TRP A 175 -20.07 -22.09 -17.36
CA TRP A 175 -20.36 -23.04 -16.28
C TRP A 175 -20.44 -22.24 -14.96
N TRP A 176 -21.06 -22.79 -13.91
CA TRP A 176 -21.24 -22.25 -12.54
C TRP A 176 -22.57 -21.53 -12.18
N MET A 177 -23.50 -22.26 -11.53
CA MET A 177 -24.17 -21.76 -10.30
C MET A 177 -24.42 -22.88 -9.27
N ALA A 178 -23.54 -23.87 -9.14
CA ALA A 178 -23.69 -24.89 -8.08
C ALA A 178 -22.98 -24.46 -6.79
N GLY A 179 -23.68 -23.69 -5.94
CA GLY A 179 -23.48 -23.63 -4.48
C GLY A 179 -22.21 -22.96 -3.91
N LEU A 180 -22.43 -22.06 -2.94
CA LEU A 180 -21.48 -21.70 -1.87
C LEU A 180 -20.19 -20.92 -2.22
N VAL A 181 -20.23 -19.95 -3.14
CA VAL A 181 -19.07 -19.04 -3.34
C VAL A 181 -19.43 -17.60 -3.01
N SER A 182 -18.90 -17.12 -1.88
CA SER A 182 -19.05 -15.74 -1.39
C SER A 182 -18.09 -14.74 -2.05
N SER A 183 -17.30 -15.18 -3.03
CA SER A 183 -16.31 -14.39 -3.77
C SER A 183 -16.52 -14.52 -5.29
N VAL A 184 -17.63 -13.99 -5.82
CA VAL A 184 -17.95 -13.98 -7.26
C VAL A 184 -17.05 -12.99 -8.06
N SER A 185 -15.82 -12.76 -7.61
CA SER A 185 -14.78 -11.98 -8.31
C SER A 185 -13.79 -12.84 -9.09
N GLU A 186 -14.03 -14.15 -9.22
CA GLU A 186 -13.04 -15.14 -9.64
C GLU A 186 -13.43 -15.89 -10.92
N GLY A 187 -12.76 -15.55 -12.02
CA GLY A 187 -12.32 -16.53 -13.02
C GLY A 187 -13.37 -17.04 -14.01
N ARG A 188 -13.69 -16.24 -15.02
CA ARG A 188 -14.25 -16.75 -16.28
C ARG A 188 -13.32 -17.85 -16.85
N VAL A 189 -13.91 -18.89 -17.47
CA VAL A 189 -13.26 -20.06 -18.13
C VAL A 189 -12.22 -19.68 -19.21
N LEU A 190 -12.09 -18.38 -19.50
CA LEU A 190 -11.10 -17.76 -20.38
C LEU A 190 -10.42 -16.67 -19.54
N ALA A 191 -9.17 -16.90 -19.11
CA ALA A 191 -8.47 -16.12 -18.07
C ALA A 191 -8.26 -14.61 -18.38
N TRP A 192 -8.72 -14.15 -19.53
CA TRP A 192 -8.63 -12.78 -20.06
C TRP A 192 -9.97 -12.17 -20.48
N LYS A 193 -11.04 -12.96 -20.60
CA LYS A 193 -12.26 -12.51 -21.28
C LYS A 193 -13.19 -11.75 -20.34
N ASP A 194 -12.80 -10.56 -19.91
CA ASP A 194 -13.58 -9.65 -19.06
C ASP A 194 -14.34 -8.58 -19.89
N PHE A 195 -15.05 -8.98 -20.96
CA PHE A 195 -15.91 -8.06 -21.72
C PHE A 195 -17.25 -7.80 -21.04
N VAL A 196 -17.76 -6.59 -21.27
CA VAL A 196 -19.09 -6.11 -20.91
C VAL A 196 -20.06 -6.53 -22.02
N TYR A 197 -21.31 -6.88 -21.70
CA TYR A 197 -22.27 -7.32 -22.72
C TYR A 197 -23.62 -6.62 -22.60
N ASP A 198 -24.11 -6.02 -23.69
CA ASP A 198 -25.37 -5.24 -23.74
C ASP A 198 -26.60 -5.96 -23.20
N HIS A 199 -26.63 -7.30 -23.26
CA HIS A 199 -27.73 -8.09 -22.73
C HIS A 199 -27.97 -7.90 -21.22
N GLY A 200 -26.94 -7.49 -20.45
CA GLY A 200 -27.00 -7.34 -19.00
C GLY A 200 -28.07 -6.35 -18.53
N ALA A 201 -28.28 -5.27 -19.29
CA ALA A 201 -29.33 -4.29 -19.00
C ALA A 201 -30.74 -4.88 -19.08
N MET A 202 -31.02 -5.71 -20.09
CA MET A 202 -32.30 -6.40 -20.27
C MET A 202 -32.48 -7.49 -19.21
N TRP A 203 -31.40 -8.23 -18.92
CA TRP A 203 -31.37 -9.23 -17.86
C TRP A 203 -31.72 -8.65 -16.48
N ALA A 204 -31.21 -7.46 -16.15
CA ALA A 204 -31.51 -6.74 -14.91
C ALA A 204 -33.02 -6.48 -14.71
N THR A 205 -33.77 -6.37 -15.81
CA THR A 205 -35.23 -6.16 -15.85
C THR A 205 -36.03 -7.46 -16.01
N SER A 206 -35.40 -8.61 -15.76
CA SER A 206 -36.00 -9.94 -15.84
C SER A 206 -36.44 -10.34 -17.26
N VAL A 207 -35.81 -9.81 -18.32
CA VAL A 207 -35.97 -10.32 -19.69
C VAL A 207 -35.03 -11.51 -19.89
N PRO A 208 -35.51 -12.70 -20.33
CA PRO A 208 -34.64 -13.78 -20.75
C PRO A 208 -33.66 -13.29 -21.82
N SER A 209 -32.37 -13.31 -21.51
CA SER A 209 -31.34 -12.67 -22.35
C SER A 209 -30.06 -13.51 -22.36
N LEU A 210 -29.36 -13.53 -23.49
CA LEU A 210 -28.02 -14.13 -23.61
C LEU A 210 -27.16 -13.31 -24.58
N THR A 211 -25.84 -13.41 -24.44
CA THR A 211 -24.88 -12.96 -25.45
C THR A 211 -24.16 -14.14 -26.09
N ILE A 212 -24.13 -14.14 -27.42
CA ILE A 212 -23.29 -15.01 -28.22
C ILE A 212 -22.02 -14.22 -28.56
N SER A 213 -20.87 -14.73 -28.11
CA SER A 213 -19.57 -14.09 -28.31
C SER A 213 -18.51 -15.09 -28.75
N THR A 214 -17.37 -14.65 -29.26
CA THR A 214 -16.30 -15.55 -29.75
C THR A 214 -15.47 -16.15 -28.61
N ALA A 215 -15.43 -17.47 -28.46
CA ALA A 215 -14.62 -18.16 -27.46
C ALA A 215 -13.13 -18.17 -27.87
N TYR A 216 -12.21 -18.25 -26.89
CA TYR A 216 -10.77 -18.38 -27.15
C TYR A 216 -10.16 -17.24 -27.97
N ASP A 217 -10.68 -16.02 -27.83
CA ASP A 217 -10.11 -14.82 -28.44
C ASP A 217 -9.88 -13.76 -27.36
N CYS A 218 -8.68 -13.21 -27.30
CA CYS A 218 -8.29 -12.17 -26.36
C CYS A 218 -8.45 -10.74 -26.91
N ARG A 219 -8.81 -10.58 -28.20
CA ARG A 219 -8.94 -9.28 -28.89
C ARG A 219 -7.78 -8.33 -28.59
N PRO A 220 -6.55 -8.63 -29.03
CA PRO A 220 -5.36 -7.92 -28.58
C PRO A 220 -5.29 -6.45 -29.02
N GLN A 221 -6.16 -6.01 -29.96
CA GLN A 221 -6.29 -4.61 -30.38
C GLN A 221 -7.53 -3.92 -29.80
N TYR A 222 -8.24 -4.55 -28.86
CA TYR A 222 -9.44 -3.96 -28.24
C TYR A 222 -9.10 -2.63 -27.55
N GLU A 223 -9.89 -1.58 -27.83
CA GLU A 223 -9.64 -0.19 -27.43
C GLU A 223 -8.35 0.47 -27.97
N GLU A 224 -7.66 -0.16 -28.92
CA GLU A 224 -6.45 0.39 -29.53
C GLU A 224 -6.77 1.06 -30.87
N PRO A 225 -6.01 2.10 -31.27
CA PRO A 225 -6.16 2.72 -32.58
C PRO A 225 -5.80 1.77 -33.74
N PHE A 226 -5.30 0.58 -33.45
CA PHE A 226 -4.87 -0.41 -34.45
C PHE A 226 -5.94 -1.48 -34.75
N ASP A 227 -7.11 -1.43 -34.12
CA ASP A 227 -8.26 -2.30 -34.46
C ASP A 227 -8.87 -1.91 -35.82
N THR A 228 -8.15 -2.29 -36.87
CA THR A 228 -8.40 -1.92 -38.26
C THR A 228 -8.76 -3.13 -39.10
N MET A 229 -9.29 -2.89 -40.30
CA MET A 229 -9.62 -3.99 -41.22
C MET A 229 -8.38 -4.82 -41.59
N ASP A 230 -7.24 -4.16 -41.80
CA ASP A 230 -5.95 -4.82 -42.05
C ASP A 230 -5.56 -5.78 -40.92
N TRP A 231 -5.86 -5.42 -39.66
CA TRP A 231 -5.66 -6.29 -38.51
C TRP A 231 -6.54 -7.54 -38.59
N VAL A 232 -7.84 -7.38 -38.84
CA VAL A 232 -8.78 -8.49 -38.99
C VAL A 232 -8.35 -9.44 -40.12
N GLU A 233 -7.96 -8.90 -41.27
CA GLU A 233 -7.47 -9.67 -42.41
C GLU A 233 -6.14 -10.40 -42.14
N SER A 234 -5.30 -9.86 -41.25
CA SER A 234 -4.04 -10.49 -40.88
C SER A 234 -4.20 -11.74 -39.98
N ARG A 235 -5.39 -11.97 -39.39
CA ARG A 235 -5.63 -13.11 -38.50
C ARG A 235 -5.83 -14.40 -39.30
N GLU A 236 -5.27 -15.49 -38.79
CA GLU A 236 -5.38 -16.82 -39.42
C GLU A 236 -6.83 -17.30 -39.47
N ASN A 237 -7.29 -17.69 -40.67
CA ASN A 237 -8.66 -18.13 -40.92
C ASN A 237 -9.75 -17.12 -40.50
N SER A 238 -9.45 -15.82 -40.41
CA SER A 238 -10.37 -14.78 -39.92
C SER A 238 -11.77 -14.86 -40.54
N TRP A 239 -11.84 -14.87 -41.86
CA TRP A 239 -13.11 -14.96 -42.59
C TRP A 239 -13.81 -16.30 -42.45
N ASP A 240 -13.07 -17.42 -42.39
CA ASP A 240 -13.66 -18.75 -42.17
C ASP A 240 -14.18 -18.90 -40.73
N ASN A 241 -13.51 -18.27 -39.75
CA ASN A 241 -13.99 -18.17 -38.38
C ASN A 241 -15.28 -17.35 -38.30
N ILE A 242 -15.33 -16.17 -38.92
CA ILE A 242 -16.53 -15.31 -38.96
C ILE A 242 -17.67 -16.05 -39.67
N GLN A 243 -17.38 -16.68 -40.81
CA GLN A 243 -18.35 -17.46 -41.56
C GLN A 243 -18.90 -18.63 -40.73
N SER A 244 -18.02 -19.41 -40.09
CA SER A 244 -18.43 -20.54 -39.23
C SER A 244 -19.30 -20.08 -38.06
N GLN A 245 -18.98 -18.93 -37.45
CA GLN A 245 -19.81 -18.33 -36.40
C GLN A 245 -21.18 -17.91 -36.95
N TYR A 246 -21.22 -17.23 -38.10
CA TYR A 246 -22.46 -16.80 -38.76
C TYR A 246 -23.36 -17.98 -39.14
N GLU A 247 -22.80 -19.01 -39.76
CA GLU A 247 -23.52 -20.22 -40.19
C GLU A 247 -24.06 -21.03 -39.00
N LEU A 248 -23.52 -20.84 -37.79
CA LEU A 248 -24.06 -21.42 -36.55
C LEU A 248 -25.13 -20.51 -35.91
N ILE A 249 -24.92 -19.19 -35.91
CA ILE A 249 -25.82 -18.19 -35.31
C ILE A 249 -27.14 -18.07 -36.08
N LEU A 250 -27.09 -18.00 -37.41
CA LEU A 250 -28.27 -17.77 -38.23
C LEU A 250 -29.33 -18.88 -38.05
N PRO A 251 -29.01 -20.18 -38.13
CA PRO A 251 -29.99 -21.24 -37.90
C PRO A 251 -30.49 -21.30 -36.46
N ILE A 252 -29.66 -20.94 -35.47
CA ILE A 252 -30.08 -20.83 -34.08
C ILE A 252 -31.17 -19.76 -33.94
N ILE A 253 -30.93 -18.55 -34.47
CA ILE A 253 -31.92 -17.47 -34.46
C ILE A 253 -33.16 -17.89 -35.25
N PHE A 254 -32.99 -18.53 -36.41
CA PHE A 254 -34.09 -19.06 -37.21
C PHE A 254 -34.95 -20.05 -36.40
N ALA A 255 -34.35 -21.03 -35.72
CA ALA A 255 -35.07 -22.01 -34.91
C ALA A 255 -35.89 -21.33 -33.80
N ILE A 256 -35.31 -20.36 -33.09
CA ILE A 256 -35.99 -19.60 -32.04
C ILE A 256 -37.14 -18.77 -32.63
N VAL A 257 -36.93 -18.14 -33.78
CA VAL A 257 -37.92 -17.28 -34.45
C VAL A 257 -39.15 -18.04 -34.95
N TYR A 258 -39.01 -19.32 -35.30
CA TYR A 258 -40.11 -20.19 -35.70
C TYR A 258 -40.65 -21.06 -34.56
N GLU A 259 -40.10 -20.97 -33.35
CA GLU A 259 -40.59 -21.73 -32.22
C GLU A 259 -42.03 -21.31 -31.87
N LYS A 260 -42.89 -22.31 -31.68
CA LYS A 260 -44.31 -22.09 -31.35
C LYS A 260 -44.48 -21.82 -29.87
N ASN A 261 -43.67 -22.45 -29.02
CA ASN A 261 -43.74 -22.32 -27.58
C ASN A 261 -42.44 -21.74 -27.01
N LEU A 262 -42.22 -20.43 -27.23
CA LEU A 262 -41.06 -19.71 -26.69
C LEU A 262 -40.94 -19.85 -25.17
N ASP A 263 -42.06 -19.96 -24.46
CA ASP A 263 -42.09 -20.09 -23.00
C ASP A 263 -41.42 -21.38 -22.50
N GLN A 264 -41.35 -22.43 -23.32
CA GLN A 264 -40.62 -23.66 -22.99
C GLN A 264 -39.11 -23.50 -23.11
N ILE A 265 -38.61 -22.60 -23.96
CA ILE A 265 -37.16 -22.35 -24.12
C ILE A 265 -36.55 -21.83 -22.81
N TYR A 266 -37.34 -21.07 -22.02
CA TYR A 266 -36.94 -20.52 -20.73
C TYR A 266 -37.85 -21.01 -19.60
N ALA A 267 -38.22 -22.30 -19.64
CA ALA A 267 -39.09 -22.92 -18.65
C ALA A 267 -38.49 -22.77 -17.24
N GLY A 268 -39.25 -22.12 -16.34
CA GLY A 268 -38.82 -21.78 -14.98
C GLY A 268 -38.36 -20.33 -14.79
N TRP A 269 -38.22 -19.54 -15.87
CA TRP A 269 -38.05 -18.09 -15.76
C TRP A 269 -39.35 -17.49 -15.18
N PRO A 270 -39.32 -16.71 -14.08
CA PRO A 270 -40.51 -16.16 -13.46
C PRO A 270 -40.99 -14.94 -14.23
N MET A 271 -41.55 -15.18 -15.42
CA MET A 271 -42.00 -14.14 -16.33
C MET A 271 -43.16 -13.30 -15.75
N GLU A 272 -43.88 -13.84 -14.77
CA GLU A 272 -44.90 -13.13 -13.99
C GLU A 272 -44.33 -11.93 -13.21
N TRP A 273 -43.04 -11.95 -12.85
CA TRP A 273 -42.40 -10.81 -12.18
C TRP A 273 -42.30 -9.57 -13.08
N ARG A 274 -42.31 -9.76 -14.41
CA ARG A 274 -42.35 -8.65 -15.37
C ARG A 274 -43.73 -7.96 -15.40
N LYS A 275 -44.81 -8.71 -15.11
CA LYS A 275 -46.19 -8.24 -15.17
C LYS A 275 -46.65 -7.52 -13.91
N THR A 276 -46.34 -8.08 -12.73
CA THR A 276 -46.83 -7.56 -11.45
C THR A 276 -46.13 -6.25 -11.05
N GLY A 277 -44.89 -6.02 -11.50
CA GLY A 277 -44.06 -4.91 -11.03
C GLY A 277 -43.67 -5.03 -9.56
N ILE A 278 -44.04 -6.13 -8.90
CA ILE A 278 -43.69 -6.44 -7.52
C ILE A 278 -42.36 -7.19 -7.56
N GLN A 279 -41.31 -6.47 -7.23
CA GLN A 279 -40.03 -7.08 -6.90
C GLN A 279 -40.20 -8.02 -5.71
N THR A 280 -39.82 -9.28 -5.86
CA THR A 280 -39.54 -10.15 -4.72
C THR A 280 -38.08 -9.98 -4.28
N PRO A 281 -37.75 -9.78 -2.99
CA PRO A 281 -38.51 -9.16 -1.90
C PRO A 281 -38.25 -7.64 -1.86
N ALA A 282 -39.31 -6.85 -1.68
CA ALA A 282 -39.36 -5.45 -1.21
C ALA A 282 -38.05 -4.62 -1.33
N TYR A 283 -37.97 -3.66 -2.28
CA TYR A 283 -37.57 -2.24 -2.07
C TYR A 283 -36.84 -1.47 -3.22
N TYR A 284 -36.47 -1.98 -4.41
CA TYR A 284 -35.40 -1.34 -5.23
C TYR A 284 -35.67 -1.16 -6.74
N ALA A 285 -36.06 0.03 -7.24
CA ALA A 285 -36.18 0.32 -8.69
C ALA A 285 -34.94 -0.15 -9.48
N ALA A 286 -35.05 -1.04 -10.48
CA ALA A 286 -33.89 -1.65 -11.18
C ALA A 286 -32.89 -0.63 -11.76
N PHE A 287 -33.38 0.57 -12.05
CA PHE A 287 -32.60 1.73 -12.44
C PHE A 287 -33.01 2.96 -11.60
N CYS A 288 -32.06 3.84 -11.32
CA CYS A 288 -32.26 5.12 -10.66
C CYS A 288 -31.57 6.26 -11.42
N GLU A 289 -31.99 7.50 -11.16
CA GLU A 289 -31.31 8.72 -11.59
C GLU A 289 -30.40 9.23 -10.46
N MET A 290 -29.11 9.36 -10.74
CA MET A 290 -28.20 10.07 -9.84
C MET A 290 -27.94 11.45 -10.42
N SER A 291 -28.21 12.51 -9.65
CA SER A 291 -28.03 13.89 -10.10
C SER A 291 -27.27 14.71 -9.07
N GLY A 292 -26.82 15.89 -9.49
CA GLY A 292 -26.15 16.84 -8.62
C GLY A 292 -25.78 18.10 -9.38
N ARG A 293 -24.92 18.91 -8.78
CA ARG A 293 -24.37 20.14 -9.37
C ARG A 293 -22.86 20.19 -9.25
N VAL A 294 -22.18 20.72 -10.24
CA VAL A 294 -20.76 21.02 -10.23
C VAL A 294 -20.57 22.50 -9.98
N GLY A 295 -19.69 22.86 -9.04
CA GLY A 295 -19.42 24.25 -8.71
C GLY A 295 -18.12 24.45 -7.96
N TYR A 296 -17.73 25.70 -7.71
CA TYR A 296 -16.62 26.03 -6.81
C TYR A 296 -17.11 26.82 -5.61
N TYR A 297 -16.41 26.72 -4.50
CA TYR A 297 -16.70 27.52 -3.32
C TYR A 297 -16.20 28.97 -3.49
N SER A 298 -17.09 29.95 -3.40
CA SER A 298 -16.73 31.37 -3.44
C SER A 298 -16.66 31.94 -2.03
N LYS A 299 -15.47 32.44 -1.65
CA LYS A 299 -15.26 33.10 -0.34
C LYS A 299 -16.09 34.38 -0.19
N GLU A 300 -16.29 35.12 -1.27
CA GLU A 300 -17.08 36.37 -1.28
C GLU A 300 -18.55 36.13 -0.97
N LYS A 301 -19.11 35.02 -1.51
CA LYS A 301 -20.52 34.65 -1.31
C LYS A 301 -20.73 33.74 -0.11
N ALA A 302 -19.65 33.21 0.47
CA ALA A 302 -19.66 32.10 1.43
C ALA A 302 -20.54 30.90 0.97
N TYR A 303 -20.64 30.70 -0.35
CA TYR A 303 -21.53 29.72 -0.98
C TYR A 303 -20.96 29.21 -2.32
N TYR A 304 -21.52 28.12 -2.85
CA TYR A 304 -21.10 27.50 -4.10
C TYR A 304 -21.61 28.26 -5.33
N SER A 305 -20.78 28.39 -6.36
CA SER A 305 -21.14 28.94 -7.67
C SER A 305 -20.98 27.89 -8.76
N PRO A 306 -21.95 27.75 -9.70
CA PRO A 306 -21.95 26.67 -10.68
C PRO A 306 -20.81 26.81 -11.71
N ILE A 307 -20.33 25.66 -12.19
CA ILE A 307 -19.36 25.54 -13.29
C ILE A 307 -20.05 24.80 -14.44
N PRO A 308 -20.24 25.45 -15.60
CA PRO A 308 -20.83 24.80 -16.76
C PRO A 308 -19.83 23.91 -17.50
N ASN A 309 -20.33 22.96 -18.29
CA ASN A 309 -19.56 22.08 -19.18
C ASN A 309 -18.44 21.29 -18.48
N ALA A 310 -18.59 21.02 -17.18
CA ALA A 310 -17.68 20.15 -16.46
C ALA A 310 -17.97 18.69 -16.83
N LEU A 311 -16.92 17.92 -17.16
CA LEU A 311 -16.99 16.48 -17.34
C LEU A 311 -17.19 15.83 -15.98
N VAL A 312 -18.34 15.20 -15.79
CA VAL A 312 -18.66 14.42 -14.59
C VAL A 312 -18.41 12.96 -14.87
N TYR A 313 -17.60 12.35 -14.03
CA TYR A 313 -17.17 10.97 -14.09
C TYR A 313 -17.69 10.24 -12.85
N MET A 314 -18.32 9.08 -13.07
CA MET A 314 -18.67 8.17 -12.00
C MET A 314 -18.20 6.76 -12.36
N ARG A 315 -17.61 6.05 -11.40
CA ARG A 315 -17.36 4.62 -11.50
C ARG A 315 -17.88 3.85 -10.31
N VAL A 316 -18.08 2.56 -10.50
CA VAL A 316 -18.26 1.62 -9.39
C VAL A 316 -16.87 1.12 -8.97
N ARG A 317 -16.57 1.16 -7.67
CA ARG A 317 -15.28 0.77 -7.07
C ARG A 317 -15.18 -0.76 -6.92
N ILE A 318 -15.53 -1.49 -7.97
CA ILE A 318 -15.21 -2.91 -8.17
C ILE A 318 -14.20 -2.94 -9.30
N SER A 319 -12.95 -3.28 -8.95
CA SER A 319 -11.97 -3.73 -9.92
C SER A 319 -11.85 -5.24 -9.75
N ASN A 320 -11.81 -6.00 -10.85
CA ASN A 320 -11.27 -7.35 -10.76
C ASN A 320 -9.81 -7.25 -10.26
N PRO A 321 -9.46 -7.79 -9.08
CA PRO A 321 -8.12 -7.62 -8.53
C PRO A 321 -7.02 -8.27 -9.37
N ARG A 322 -7.37 -9.11 -10.37
CA ARG A 322 -6.43 -9.80 -11.28
C ARG A 322 -6.26 -9.16 -12.65
N THR A 323 -7.26 -8.42 -13.16
CA THR A 323 -7.24 -7.76 -14.48
C THR A 323 -7.29 -6.23 -14.40
N ASN A 324 -7.60 -5.67 -13.22
CA ASN A 324 -7.76 -4.24 -13.00
C ASN A 324 -8.85 -3.58 -13.87
N TYR A 325 -9.73 -4.39 -14.46
CA TYR A 325 -10.85 -3.90 -15.26
C TYR A 325 -11.94 -3.34 -14.34
N TYR A 326 -12.37 -2.12 -14.64
CA TYR A 326 -13.44 -1.42 -13.92
C TYR A 326 -14.70 -1.48 -14.78
N TYR A 327 -15.64 -2.33 -14.39
CA TYR A 327 -16.81 -2.68 -15.19
C TYR A 327 -17.76 -1.49 -15.49
N HIS A 328 -17.78 -0.45 -14.65
CA HIS A 328 -18.71 0.68 -14.81
C HIS A 328 -18.01 2.03 -14.78
N ARG A 329 -17.99 2.72 -15.93
CA ARG A 329 -17.55 4.11 -16.09
C ARG A 329 -18.64 4.89 -16.80
N PHE A 330 -19.27 5.78 -16.06
CA PHE A 330 -20.28 6.70 -16.57
C PHE A 330 -19.66 8.07 -16.79
N PHE A 331 -19.90 8.62 -17.96
CA PHE A 331 -19.50 9.97 -18.33
C PHE A 331 -20.74 10.80 -18.71
N THR A 332 -20.79 12.03 -18.20
CA THR A 332 -21.79 13.04 -18.58
C THR A 332 -21.20 14.44 -18.44
N PHE A 333 -21.83 15.45 -19.04
CA PHE A 333 -21.41 16.85 -18.89
C PHE A 333 -22.43 17.62 -18.05
N ALA A 334 -21.92 18.56 -17.25
CA ALA A 334 -22.75 19.49 -16.51
C ALA A 334 -23.32 20.59 -17.41
N ASP A 335 -24.60 20.92 -17.23
CA ASP A 335 -25.29 21.97 -17.99
C ASP A 335 -24.82 23.39 -17.64
N LYS A 336 -25.45 24.41 -18.23
CA LYS A 336 -25.13 25.83 -17.96
C LYS A 336 -25.29 26.28 -16.49
N TYR A 337 -26.03 25.52 -15.69
CA TYR A 337 -26.24 25.74 -14.25
C TYR A 337 -25.40 24.80 -13.39
N GLY A 338 -24.46 24.08 -14.01
CA GLY A 338 -23.63 23.06 -13.37
C GLY A 338 -24.39 21.78 -13.05
N LYS A 339 -25.66 21.63 -13.44
CA LYS A 339 -26.45 20.43 -13.11
C LYS A 339 -26.00 19.26 -13.99
N PHE A 340 -25.85 18.08 -13.40
CA PHE A 340 -25.60 16.84 -14.12
C PHE A 340 -26.56 15.75 -13.67
N SER A 341 -26.73 14.73 -14.51
CA SER A 341 -27.51 13.53 -14.19
C SER A 341 -26.94 12.30 -14.91
N PHE A 342 -26.78 11.22 -14.17
CA PHE A 342 -26.62 9.86 -14.68
C PHE A 342 -27.97 9.15 -14.61
N LEU A 343 -28.51 8.78 -15.76
CA LEU A 343 -29.78 8.05 -15.86
C LEU A 343 -29.84 7.16 -17.12
N PRO A 344 -29.99 5.83 -17.01
CA PRO A 344 -30.15 5.05 -15.78
C PRO A 344 -28.82 4.63 -15.13
N VAL A 345 -28.83 4.54 -13.79
CA VAL A 345 -27.79 3.89 -12.98
C VAL A 345 -28.41 2.71 -12.24
N PRO A 346 -27.81 1.51 -12.22
CA PRO A 346 -28.38 0.38 -11.47
C PRO A 346 -28.43 0.67 -9.97
N SER A 347 -29.57 0.45 -9.33
CA SER A 347 -29.80 0.82 -7.93
C SER A 347 -29.04 -0.06 -6.93
N ARG A 348 -28.77 -1.33 -7.28
CA ARG A 348 -28.12 -2.31 -6.42
C ARG A 348 -26.67 -2.54 -6.83
N TYR A 349 -25.78 -1.78 -6.21
CA TYR A 349 -24.35 -2.07 -6.20
C TYR A 349 -23.89 -1.95 -4.76
N TRP A 350 -23.68 -3.08 -4.08
CA TRP A 350 -23.06 -3.16 -2.75
C TRP A 350 -21.68 -2.48 -2.70
N ALA A 351 -21.04 -2.28 -3.86
CA ALA A 351 -19.76 -1.64 -3.96
C ALA A 351 -19.83 -0.10 -3.97
N PRO A 352 -18.89 0.57 -3.30
CA PRO A 352 -18.81 2.02 -3.28
C PRO A 352 -18.74 2.61 -4.70
N LYS A 353 -19.32 3.78 -4.92
CA LYS A 353 -19.15 4.52 -6.19
C LYS A 353 -18.12 5.62 -5.99
N VAL A 354 -17.27 5.86 -6.98
CA VAL A 354 -16.37 7.02 -7.01
C VAL A 354 -16.93 8.02 -8.00
N ILE A 355 -17.29 9.22 -7.53
CA ILE A 355 -17.81 10.30 -8.37
C ILE A 355 -16.87 11.51 -8.31
N SER A 356 -16.61 12.13 -9.45
CA SER A 356 -15.74 13.29 -9.58
C SER A 356 -16.17 14.15 -10.76
N ALA A 357 -15.74 15.41 -10.78
CA ALA A 357 -15.94 16.28 -11.93
C ALA A 357 -14.65 17.01 -12.29
N TRP A 358 -14.51 17.34 -13.57
CA TRP A 358 -13.28 17.88 -14.15
C TRP A 358 -13.63 18.93 -15.20
N VAL A 359 -12.78 19.94 -15.34
CA VAL A 359 -12.85 20.85 -16.50
C VAL A 359 -11.53 20.74 -17.23
N LEU A 360 -11.61 20.38 -18.51
CA LEU A 360 -10.46 20.18 -19.37
C LEU A 360 -10.40 21.31 -20.40
N ASP A 361 -9.18 21.66 -20.81
CA ASP A 361 -8.94 22.49 -21.97
C ASP A 361 -9.14 21.63 -23.25
N ASN A 362 -10.09 22.01 -24.10
CA ASN A 362 -10.48 21.21 -25.26
C ASN A 362 -9.39 21.08 -26.35
N GLN A 363 -8.37 21.94 -26.35
CA GLN A 363 -7.29 21.89 -27.34
C GLN A 363 -6.08 21.13 -26.82
N THR A 364 -5.74 21.33 -25.55
CA THR A 364 -4.52 20.80 -24.95
C THR A 364 -4.74 19.58 -24.06
N GLY A 365 -5.99 19.27 -23.71
CA GLY A 365 -6.33 18.20 -22.76
C GLY A 365 -5.95 18.50 -21.30
N ARG A 366 -5.44 19.70 -21.01
CA ARG A 366 -4.97 20.07 -19.66
C ARG A 366 -6.14 20.26 -18.69
N VAL A 367 -5.94 19.86 -17.44
CA VAL A 367 -6.95 20.03 -16.38
C VAL A 367 -6.93 21.50 -15.88
N LEU A 368 -8.03 22.22 -16.09
CA LEU A 368 -8.24 23.59 -15.61
C LEU A 368 -8.85 23.62 -14.21
N TYR A 369 -9.78 22.69 -13.94
CA TYR A 369 -10.39 22.51 -12.63
C TYR A 369 -10.36 21.03 -12.24
N ALA A 370 -10.01 20.77 -10.99
CA ALA A 370 -9.95 19.43 -10.40
C ALA A 370 -10.90 19.34 -9.19
N PRO A 371 -11.31 18.11 -8.79
CA PRO A 371 -12.11 17.88 -7.58
C PRO A 371 -11.45 18.46 -6.33
N ASP A 372 -12.15 19.29 -5.57
CA ASP A 372 -11.64 19.82 -4.30
C ASP A 372 -11.91 18.83 -3.16
N LEU A 373 -10.84 18.26 -2.61
CA LEU A 373 -10.86 17.37 -1.45
C LEU A 373 -10.42 18.08 -0.16
N GLY A 374 -10.27 19.41 -0.21
CA GLY A 374 -9.86 20.24 0.91
C GLY A 374 -11.00 20.62 1.85
N LEU A 375 -10.87 21.79 2.48
CA LEU A 375 -11.74 22.29 3.55
C LEU A 375 -13.19 22.50 3.10
N HIS A 376 -13.39 22.92 1.85
CA HIS A 376 -14.70 23.30 1.31
C HIS A 376 -15.37 22.20 0.50
N LYS A 377 -14.92 20.95 0.63
CA LYS A 377 -15.60 19.81 0.00
C LYS A 377 -17.02 19.68 0.57
N TYR A 378 -17.99 19.47 -0.31
CA TYR A 378 -19.37 19.22 0.10
C TYR A 378 -19.64 17.73 0.28
N MET A 379 -19.09 16.90 -0.61
CA MET A 379 -19.31 15.46 -0.66
C MET A 379 -18.00 14.69 -0.72
N SER A 380 -18.01 13.47 -0.20
CA SER A 380 -16.91 12.50 -0.37
C SER A 380 -16.84 12.03 -1.83
N LEU A 381 -15.62 11.88 -2.36
CA LEU A 381 -15.38 11.26 -3.67
C LEU A 381 -15.98 9.84 -3.74
N VAL A 382 -16.00 9.14 -2.60
CA VAL A 382 -16.54 7.79 -2.48
C VAL A 382 -17.91 7.83 -1.81
N LEU A 383 -18.93 7.36 -2.53
CA LEU A 383 -20.29 7.16 -2.07
C LEU A 383 -20.45 5.74 -1.51
N ALA A 384 -21.35 5.58 -0.54
CA ALA A 384 -21.71 4.27 0.00
C ALA A 384 -22.24 3.33 -1.09
N GLY A 385 -22.11 2.02 -0.82
CA GLY A 385 -22.56 0.94 -1.69
C GLY A 385 -24.02 1.09 -2.09
N ASP A 386 -24.96 0.61 -1.30
CA ASP A 386 -26.36 0.67 -1.71
C ASP A 386 -26.85 2.12 -1.85
N LEU A 387 -27.42 2.42 -3.02
CA LEU A 387 -28.14 3.68 -3.23
C LEU A 387 -29.46 3.58 -2.47
N PRO A 388 -29.98 4.68 -1.90
CA PRO A 388 -31.32 4.68 -1.35
C PRO A 388 -32.29 4.12 -2.40
N SER A 389 -33.31 3.38 -1.96
CA SER A 389 -34.38 2.78 -2.77
C SER A 389 -35.24 3.79 -3.57
N VAL A 390 -34.78 5.02 -3.72
CA VAL A 390 -35.49 6.15 -4.30
C VAL A 390 -35.16 6.25 -5.80
N PRO A 391 -36.16 6.44 -6.69
CA PRO A 391 -35.95 6.52 -8.14
C PRO A 391 -34.98 7.62 -8.60
N SER A 392 -34.81 8.67 -7.80
CA SER A 392 -33.80 9.71 -8.03
C SER A 392 -33.09 10.09 -6.73
N SER A 393 -31.78 10.25 -6.77
CA SER A 393 -30.97 10.78 -5.67
C SER A 393 -30.19 12.00 -6.15
N ASP A 394 -30.36 13.14 -5.48
CA ASP A 394 -29.55 14.36 -5.68
C ASP A 394 -28.43 14.40 -4.62
N TYR A 395 -27.20 14.44 -5.10
CA TYR A 395 -25.99 14.39 -4.30
C TYR A 395 -25.41 15.79 -4.00
N GLY A 396 -26.14 16.86 -4.30
CA GLY A 396 -25.69 18.22 -4.01
C GLY A 396 -24.48 18.63 -4.84
N TRP A 397 -23.45 19.23 -4.21
CA TRP A 397 -22.33 19.84 -4.94
C TRP A 397 -21.11 18.93 -5.09
N LEU A 398 -20.67 18.71 -6.33
CA LEU A 398 -19.31 18.32 -6.66
C LEU A 398 -18.46 19.57 -6.74
N VAL A 399 -17.64 19.79 -5.71
CA VAL A 399 -16.86 21.01 -5.56
C VAL A 399 -15.57 20.88 -6.33
N LEU A 400 -15.28 21.85 -7.20
CA LEU A 400 -14.04 21.98 -7.94
C LEU A 400 -13.28 23.22 -7.50
N PHE A 401 -11.98 23.22 -7.74
CA PHE A 401 -11.14 24.41 -7.62
C PHE A 401 -10.29 24.57 -8.89
N LYS A 402 -9.92 25.81 -9.22
CA LYS A 402 -8.94 26.06 -10.27
C LYS A 402 -7.64 25.40 -9.86
N ALA A 403 -7.10 24.52 -10.68
CA ALA A 403 -5.95 23.71 -10.32
C ALA A 403 -4.76 23.93 -11.27
N ALA A 404 -3.57 23.66 -10.74
CA ALA A 404 -2.39 23.28 -11.51
C ALA A 404 -2.09 21.81 -11.20
N SER A 405 -1.35 21.11 -12.06
CA SER A 405 -1.00 19.71 -11.85
C SER A 405 0.50 19.52 -11.64
N ILE A 406 0.86 18.63 -10.71
CA ILE A 406 2.21 18.13 -10.51
C ILE A 406 2.18 16.63 -10.78
N VAL A 407 2.92 16.20 -11.79
CA VAL A 407 3.06 14.79 -12.19
C VAL A 407 4.39 14.28 -11.64
N MET A 408 4.31 13.16 -10.91
CA MET A 408 5.44 12.51 -10.27
C MET A 408 5.45 11.02 -10.62
N PHE A 409 6.64 10.47 -10.67
CA PHE A 409 6.90 9.04 -10.87
C PHE A 409 7.54 8.45 -9.61
N ASP A 410 7.83 7.15 -9.63
CA ASP A 410 8.72 6.49 -8.67
C ASP A 410 8.26 6.58 -7.20
N MET A 411 6.94 6.45 -6.93
CA MET A 411 6.41 6.36 -5.56
C MET A 411 6.64 4.95 -4.95
N VAL A 412 7.88 4.47 -5.01
CA VAL A 412 8.30 3.15 -4.54
C VAL A 412 9.10 3.25 -3.25
N SER A 413 9.17 2.20 -2.43
CA SER A 413 10.06 2.22 -1.27
C SER A 413 11.55 2.24 -1.70
N PRO A 414 12.43 3.07 -1.13
CA PRO A 414 13.86 3.08 -1.48
C PRO A 414 14.63 1.83 -0.98
N THR A 415 13.98 0.94 -0.22
CA THR A 415 14.57 -0.32 0.29
C THR A 415 14.06 -1.58 -0.40
N SER A 416 12.96 -1.48 -1.15
CA SER A 416 12.39 -2.60 -1.92
C SER A 416 12.13 -2.25 -3.38
N LEU A 417 12.16 -0.98 -3.74
CA LEU A 417 11.86 -0.46 -5.08
C LEU A 417 10.47 -0.89 -5.60
N THR A 418 9.53 -1.13 -4.68
CA THR A 418 8.15 -1.51 -4.99
C THR A 418 7.14 -0.60 -4.28
N LEU A 419 5.97 -0.37 -4.89
CA LEU A 419 4.86 0.41 -4.32
C LEU A 419 4.19 -0.29 -3.14
N ARG A 420 4.03 -1.63 -3.22
CA ARG A 420 3.22 -2.40 -2.25
C ARG A 420 4.11 -3.11 -1.24
N LYS A 421 4.08 -2.62 0.00
CA LYS A 421 4.62 -3.35 1.16
C LYS A 421 3.50 -4.24 1.71
N ARG A 422 3.52 -5.54 1.41
CA ARG A 422 2.77 -6.53 2.21
C ARG A 422 3.74 -6.95 3.32
N GLU A 423 3.66 -6.27 4.47
CA GLU A 423 4.39 -6.67 5.67
C GLU A 423 3.49 -7.58 6.52
N MET A 424 4.12 -8.58 7.16
CA MET A 424 3.50 -9.63 7.99
C MET A 424 2.09 -9.29 8.52
N GLY A 425 1.11 -10.09 8.11
CA GLY A 425 -0.23 -10.11 8.73
C GLY A 425 -1.10 -8.86 8.52
N GLN A 426 -0.61 -7.84 7.83
CA GLN A 426 -1.38 -6.65 7.47
C GLN A 426 -1.49 -6.56 5.95
N GLY A 427 -2.65 -6.10 5.46
CA GLY A 427 -2.91 -5.97 4.03
C GLY A 427 -1.93 -5.03 3.31
N PHE A 428 -2.18 -4.75 2.03
CA PHE A 428 -1.33 -3.84 1.25
C PHE A 428 -1.21 -2.46 1.91
N ILE A 429 -0.01 -2.10 2.38
CA ILE A 429 0.27 -0.74 2.86
C ILE A 429 0.62 0.11 1.64
N THR A 430 -0.24 1.08 1.35
CA THR A 430 -0.01 2.08 0.29
C THR A 430 0.67 3.31 0.87
N PRO A 431 1.52 4.01 0.10
CA PRO A 431 2.14 5.23 0.57
C PRO A 431 1.07 6.30 0.80
N THR A 432 1.13 7.00 1.91
CA THR A 432 0.28 8.17 2.18
C THR A 432 1.01 9.43 1.74
N LEU A 433 0.38 10.19 0.86
CA LEU A 433 0.90 11.43 0.29
C LEU A 433 0.31 12.63 1.03
N TYR A 434 1.17 13.56 1.43
CA TYR A 434 0.82 14.79 2.12
C TYR A 434 1.26 16.00 1.32
N LEU A 435 0.33 16.94 1.13
CA LEU A 435 0.56 18.21 0.43
C LEU A 435 0.51 19.35 1.44
N TYR A 436 1.56 20.16 1.48
CA TYR A 436 1.68 21.29 2.38
C TYR A 436 1.89 22.59 1.62
N ARG A 437 1.40 23.68 2.20
CA ARG A 437 1.90 25.01 1.88
C ARG A 437 3.35 25.12 2.34
N HIS A 438 4.23 25.55 1.46
CA HIS A 438 5.66 25.57 1.74
C HIS A 438 6.03 26.58 2.86
N ASP A 439 5.32 27.70 2.96
CA ASP A 439 5.55 28.77 3.92
C ASP A 439 5.09 28.42 5.34
N THR A 440 3.89 27.85 5.47
CA THR A 440 3.25 27.61 6.78
C THR A 440 3.25 26.16 7.22
N LYS A 441 3.60 25.21 6.34
CA LYS A 441 3.58 23.76 6.58
C LYS A 441 2.22 23.20 7.01
N VAL A 442 1.14 23.93 6.72
CA VAL A 442 -0.25 23.44 6.85
C VAL A 442 -0.79 23.04 5.48
N GLU A 443 -1.75 22.13 5.48
CA GLU A 443 -2.42 21.72 4.25
C GLU A 443 -3.09 22.91 3.55
N PRO A 444 -3.01 23.01 2.21
CA PRO A 444 -3.77 24.01 1.47
C PRO A 444 -5.29 23.81 1.64
N GLU A 445 -6.04 24.91 1.69
CA GLU A 445 -7.51 24.89 1.82
C GLU A 445 -8.20 24.13 0.69
N SER A 446 -7.68 24.25 -0.54
CA SER A 446 -8.14 23.49 -1.70
C SER A 446 -7.00 22.62 -2.22
N ARG A 447 -7.28 21.33 -2.41
CA ARG A 447 -6.30 20.35 -2.89
C ARG A 447 -7.00 19.13 -3.46
N SER A 448 -6.35 18.46 -4.41
CA SER A 448 -6.70 17.11 -4.82
C SER A 448 -5.46 16.26 -5.00
N GLY A 449 -5.66 14.95 -5.00
CA GLY A 449 -4.62 14.01 -5.34
C GLY A 449 -5.25 12.70 -5.74
N LEU A 450 -4.88 12.21 -6.93
CA LEU A 450 -5.12 10.82 -7.30
C LEU A 450 -3.93 10.03 -6.77
N LEU A 451 -4.03 9.51 -5.54
CA LEU A 451 -3.26 8.29 -5.20
C LEU A 451 -3.68 7.27 -6.24
N SER A 452 -2.74 6.74 -7.00
CA SER A 452 -2.97 5.93 -8.19
C SER A 452 -4.10 4.91 -7.99
N GLU A 453 -5.33 5.33 -8.26
CA GLU A 453 -6.49 4.45 -8.27
C GLU A 453 -6.40 3.48 -9.47
N TRP A 454 -5.36 3.63 -10.30
CA TRP A 454 -5.22 3.02 -11.62
C TRP A 454 -3.92 2.22 -11.82
N SER A 455 -2.81 2.53 -11.14
CA SER A 455 -1.57 1.77 -11.30
C SER A 455 -1.36 0.82 -10.13
N TRP A 456 -1.43 -0.49 -10.37
CA TRP A 456 -1.02 -1.50 -9.39
C TRP A 456 0.48 -1.44 -9.10
N ARG A 457 1.26 -0.83 -10.01
CA ARG A 457 2.72 -0.74 -9.95
C ARG A 457 3.26 0.56 -9.34
N GLY A 458 2.47 1.65 -9.31
CA GLY A 458 2.87 2.91 -8.65
C GLY A 458 3.57 3.92 -9.55
N ASP A 459 3.52 3.68 -10.85
CA ASP A 459 4.35 4.32 -11.87
C ASP A 459 4.02 5.81 -12.06
N LEU A 460 2.80 6.23 -11.74
CA LEU A 460 2.32 7.58 -12.01
C LEU A 460 1.43 8.11 -10.88
N THR A 461 1.80 9.28 -10.34
CA THR A 461 0.98 10.02 -9.37
C THR A 461 0.77 11.46 -9.84
N ILE A 462 -0.48 11.92 -9.79
CA ILE A 462 -0.86 13.28 -10.19
C ILE A 462 -1.49 14.00 -9.00
N LEU A 463 -0.86 15.11 -8.61
CA LEU A 463 -1.33 16.02 -7.59
C LEU A 463 -1.97 17.25 -8.24
N PHE A 464 -3.11 17.69 -7.71
CA PHE A 464 -3.73 18.94 -8.13
C PHE A 464 -3.62 19.96 -7.01
N VAL A 465 -2.98 21.08 -7.32
CA VAL A 465 -2.55 22.08 -6.34
C VAL A 465 -3.15 23.45 -6.67
N PRO A 466 -3.44 24.29 -5.66
CA PRO A 466 -4.03 25.59 -5.90
C PRO A 466 -3.01 26.53 -6.57
N PRO A 467 -3.42 27.30 -7.59
CA PRO A 467 -2.51 28.14 -8.35
C PRO A 467 -1.99 29.30 -7.51
N ARG A 468 -0.78 29.76 -7.84
CA ARG A 468 -0.08 30.91 -7.23
C ARG A 468 0.29 30.73 -5.75
N ILE A 469 0.07 29.55 -5.17
CA ILE A 469 0.52 29.18 -3.82
C ILE A 469 1.77 28.32 -3.94
N LYS A 470 2.77 28.56 -3.08
CA LYS A 470 3.97 27.71 -3.00
C LYS A 470 3.62 26.43 -2.25
N VAL A 471 3.74 25.29 -2.91
CA VAL A 471 3.42 23.98 -2.32
C VAL A 471 4.63 23.07 -2.29
N GLU A 472 4.62 22.11 -1.36
CA GLU A 472 5.56 21.01 -1.28
C GLU A 472 4.81 19.73 -0.96
N THR A 473 5.39 18.59 -1.31
CA THR A 473 4.78 17.29 -1.05
C THR A 473 5.76 16.33 -0.42
N THR A 474 5.23 15.43 0.42
CA THR A 474 5.99 14.37 1.09
C THR A 474 5.16 13.11 1.10
N TRP A 475 5.78 11.94 1.09
CA TRP A 475 5.04 10.69 1.29
C TRP A 475 5.77 9.72 2.21
N LEU A 476 5.00 8.86 2.86
CA LEU A 476 5.48 7.86 3.82
C LEU A 476 4.65 6.58 3.74
N PHE A 477 5.24 5.46 4.12
CA PHE A 477 4.53 4.20 4.35
C PHE A 477 4.16 4.09 5.83
N ALA A 478 2.89 3.93 6.16
CA ALA A 478 2.48 3.67 7.55
C ALA A 478 3.10 2.34 8.04
N PRO A 479 3.54 2.23 9.31
CA PRO A 479 3.44 3.20 10.40
C PRO A 479 4.68 4.13 10.52
N SER A 480 5.47 4.34 9.46
CA SER A 480 6.66 5.21 9.52
C SER A 480 6.33 6.61 10.02
N ARG A 481 7.11 7.09 10.98
CA ARG A 481 7.00 8.47 11.51
C ARG A 481 7.60 9.52 10.58
N TYR A 482 8.55 9.14 9.72
CA TYR A 482 9.28 10.07 8.85
C TYR A 482 8.95 9.83 7.37
N PRO A 483 8.95 10.90 6.54
CA PRO A 483 8.75 10.78 5.11
C PRO A 483 9.90 10.05 4.44
N TYR A 484 9.56 9.22 3.46
CA TYR A 484 10.49 8.48 2.61
C TYR A 484 11.00 9.32 1.44
N ALA A 485 10.16 10.25 0.97
CA ALA A 485 10.53 11.26 0.00
C ALA A 485 9.98 12.64 0.38
N ILE A 486 10.71 13.66 -0.04
CA ILE A 486 10.36 15.07 0.07
C ILE A 486 10.54 15.69 -1.30
N LEU A 487 9.58 16.50 -1.72
CA LEU A 487 9.65 17.27 -2.95
C LEU A 487 9.25 18.71 -2.67
N ASN A 488 10.26 19.55 -2.43
CA ASN A 488 10.12 20.93 -1.96
C ASN A 488 10.96 21.95 -2.75
N ASN A 489 11.56 21.55 -3.89
CA ASN A 489 12.44 22.39 -4.71
C ASN A 489 13.63 22.94 -3.90
N ALA A 490 14.34 22.05 -3.20
CA ALA A 490 15.55 22.39 -2.44
C ALA A 490 16.76 22.56 -3.35
N SER A 491 17.66 23.44 -2.92
CA SER A 491 18.95 23.71 -3.57
C SER A 491 19.97 24.13 -2.52
N GLU A 492 21.22 24.29 -2.91
CA GLU A 492 22.28 24.81 -2.04
C GLU A 492 21.91 26.17 -1.41
N SER A 493 21.34 27.07 -2.22
CA SER A 493 20.91 28.40 -1.76
C SER A 493 19.70 28.38 -0.82
N SER A 494 18.85 27.35 -0.94
CA SER A 494 17.68 27.16 -0.07
C SER A 494 17.54 25.68 0.31
N PRO A 495 18.28 25.21 1.33
CA PRO A 495 18.35 23.78 1.65
C PRO A 495 17.05 23.18 2.19
N LEU A 496 16.10 24.02 2.64
CA LEU A 496 14.77 23.58 3.10
C LEU A 496 13.70 23.67 2.00
N GLY A 497 14.09 23.99 0.77
CA GLY A 497 13.16 24.17 -0.34
C GLY A 497 12.69 25.61 -0.52
N ASN A 498 12.15 25.89 -1.71
CA ASN A 498 11.40 27.11 -2.03
C ASN A 498 9.91 26.84 -2.34
N GLY A 499 9.52 25.57 -2.41
CA GLY A 499 8.23 25.11 -2.91
C GLY A 499 8.06 25.32 -4.42
N TYR A 500 7.02 24.69 -4.97
CA TYR A 500 6.60 24.86 -6.36
C TYR A 500 5.44 25.84 -6.43
N LYS A 501 5.52 26.84 -7.30
CA LYS A 501 4.47 27.84 -7.52
C LYS A 501 4.05 27.81 -8.98
N LEU A 502 2.83 27.35 -9.22
CA LEU A 502 2.29 27.12 -10.57
C LEU A 502 1.15 28.07 -10.91
N ARG A 503 0.89 28.29 -12.20
CA ARG A 503 -0.25 29.03 -12.74
C ARG A 503 -1.43 28.06 -12.96
N ALA A 504 -2.64 28.60 -13.04
CA ALA A 504 -3.82 27.77 -13.31
C ALA A 504 -3.70 27.08 -14.69
N GLY A 505 -4.00 25.77 -14.74
CA GLY A 505 -3.83 24.93 -15.93
C GLY A 505 -2.38 24.58 -16.29
N GLU A 506 -1.39 25.06 -15.53
CA GLU A 506 0.01 24.66 -15.71
C GLU A 506 0.24 23.24 -15.19
N GLN A 507 0.98 22.44 -15.96
CA GLN A 507 1.38 21.09 -15.59
C GLN A 507 2.90 21.06 -15.41
N LEU A 508 3.34 20.70 -14.21
CA LEU A 508 4.73 20.42 -13.91
C LEU A 508 4.95 18.90 -13.96
N ILE A 509 5.73 18.44 -14.93
CA ILE A 509 6.18 17.05 -14.99
C ILE A 509 7.56 16.97 -14.33
N VAL A 510 7.63 16.30 -13.18
CA VAL A 510 8.88 16.12 -12.44
C VAL A 510 9.60 14.91 -13.02
N THR A 511 10.46 15.14 -14.01
CA THR A 511 11.30 14.10 -14.59
C THR A 511 12.38 13.65 -13.60
N TYR A 512 12.75 12.37 -13.62
CA TYR A 512 13.74 11.78 -12.71
C TYR A 512 13.38 12.03 -11.23
N THR A 513 12.16 11.66 -10.85
CA THR A 513 11.59 12.00 -9.55
C THR A 513 12.43 11.45 -8.39
N ALA A 514 12.95 10.23 -8.52
CA ALA A 514 13.89 9.64 -7.55
C ALA A 514 15.12 10.54 -7.30
N LEU A 515 15.71 11.13 -8.35
CA LEU A 515 16.84 12.06 -8.22
C LEU A 515 16.43 13.33 -7.47
N LYS A 516 15.22 13.85 -7.73
CA LYS A 516 14.68 15.02 -7.03
C LYS A 516 14.36 14.73 -5.56
N TYR A 517 13.96 13.50 -5.23
CA TYR A 517 13.82 13.05 -3.84
C TYR A 517 15.18 12.98 -3.15
N ALA A 518 16.19 12.40 -3.82
CA ALA A 518 17.57 12.34 -3.32
C ALA A 518 18.11 13.75 -3.02
N GLU A 519 17.99 14.68 -3.96
CA GLU A 519 18.44 16.07 -3.84
C GLU A 519 17.73 16.79 -2.68
N SER A 520 16.41 16.67 -2.59
CA SER A 520 15.63 17.34 -1.55
C SER A 520 15.99 16.84 -0.14
N ILE A 521 16.17 15.52 0.02
CA ILE A 521 16.58 14.92 1.28
C ILE A 521 18.04 15.27 1.58
N TYR A 522 18.93 15.23 0.58
CA TYR A 522 20.34 15.58 0.72
C TYR A 522 20.51 16.98 1.32
N TRP A 523 19.88 18.00 0.73
CA TRP A 523 20.00 19.37 1.21
C TRP A 523 19.41 19.55 2.61
N ALA A 524 18.29 18.88 2.91
CA ALA A 524 17.71 18.89 4.25
C ALA A 524 18.65 18.26 5.28
N ASN A 525 19.34 17.18 4.92
CA ASN A 525 20.35 16.54 5.76
C ASN A 525 21.60 17.41 5.92
N GLU A 526 22.07 18.07 4.86
CA GLU A 526 23.26 18.92 4.92
C GLU A 526 23.07 20.06 5.92
N LYS A 527 21.90 20.73 5.89
CA LYS A 527 21.55 21.74 6.89
C LYS A 527 21.55 21.17 8.31
N ARG A 528 21.07 19.94 8.49
CA ARG A 528 21.07 19.26 9.79
C ARG A 528 22.48 18.91 10.25
N PHE A 529 23.36 18.46 9.36
CA PHE A 529 24.77 18.22 9.70
C PHE A 529 25.50 19.50 10.07
N ILE A 530 25.24 20.63 9.38
CA ILE A 530 25.78 21.93 9.78
C ILE A 530 25.32 22.32 11.19
N ILE A 531 24.07 21.98 11.55
CA ILE A 531 23.54 22.22 12.89
C ILE A 531 24.20 21.28 13.93
N VAL A 532 24.27 19.98 13.66
CA VAL A 532 24.79 18.97 14.58
C VAL A 532 26.30 19.08 14.77
N SER A 533 27.05 19.38 13.71
CA SER A 533 28.52 19.53 13.74
C SER A 533 29.00 20.68 14.62
N LYS A 534 28.16 21.69 14.90
CA LYS A 534 28.46 22.72 15.91
C LYS A 534 28.59 22.15 17.33
N PHE A 535 27.98 20.99 17.59
CA PHE A 535 27.95 20.35 18.91
C PHE A 535 28.79 19.09 18.97
N GLU A 536 28.76 18.31 17.91
CA GLU A 536 29.46 17.04 17.77
C GLU A 536 30.31 17.08 16.48
N PRO A 537 31.49 17.75 16.49
CA PRO A 537 32.33 17.89 15.29
C PRO A 537 32.73 16.53 14.68
N GLU A 538 32.86 15.50 15.51
CA GLU A 538 33.11 14.11 15.10
C GLU A 538 32.02 13.52 14.19
N THR A 539 30.82 14.11 14.17
CA THR A 539 29.74 13.72 13.24
C THR A 539 30.18 13.87 11.79
N LEU A 540 31.03 14.84 11.46
CA LEU A 540 31.58 15.04 10.11
C LEU A 540 32.63 13.99 9.71
N GLN A 541 33.02 13.11 10.63
CA GLN A 541 33.91 11.97 10.38
C GLN A 541 33.17 10.64 10.53
N SER A 542 31.86 10.68 10.84
CA SER A 542 31.04 9.49 11.02
C SER A 542 30.78 8.76 9.70
N PRO A 543 30.59 7.43 9.72
CA PRO A 543 30.15 6.66 8.55
C PRO A 543 28.87 7.23 7.91
N THR A 544 27.97 7.79 8.72
CA THR A 544 26.73 8.44 8.25
C THR A 544 27.02 9.66 7.39
N TYR A 545 28.02 10.49 7.73
CA TYR A 545 28.38 11.65 6.92
C TYR A 545 29.17 11.26 5.66
N TRP A 546 29.97 10.19 5.70
CA TRP A 546 30.57 9.63 4.49
C TRP A 546 29.50 9.17 3.49
N ARG A 547 28.46 8.48 3.97
CA ARG A 547 27.29 8.10 3.15
C ARG A 547 26.57 9.33 2.56
N GLN A 548 26.49 10.42 3.31
CA GLN A 548 25.94 11.69 2.82
C GLN A 548 26.78 12.30 1.68
N LYS A 549 28.11 12.29 1.80
CA LYS A 549 29.01 12.75 0.73
C LYS A 549 28.91 11.87 -0.51
N GLU A 550 28.84 10.55 -0.32
CA GLU A 550 28.63 9.60 -1.40
C GLU A 550 27.30 9.86 -2.11
N ALA A 551 26.21 10.12 -1.38
CA ALA A 551 24.93 10.51 -1.97
C ALA A 551 25.06 11.77 -2.83
N HIS A 552 25.82 12.78 -2.39
CA HIS A 552 26.07 13.98 -3.21
C HIS A 552 26.81 13.65 -4.50
N ARG A 553 27.86 12.83 -4.43
CA ARG A 553 28.61 12.39 -5.60
C ARG A 553 27.69 11.68 -6.59
N LEU A 554 26.90 10.72 -6.13
CA LEU A 554 25.94 9.97 -6.95
C LEU A 554 24.89 10.89 -7.58
N ILE A 555 24.43 11.94 -6.90
CA ILE A 555 23.51 12.95 -7.47
C ILE A 555 24.19 13.68 -8.65
N GLN A 556 25.45 14.10 -8.49
CA GLN A 556 26.19 14.77 -9.56
C GLN A 556 26.44 13.82 -10.74
N ASP A 557 26.84 12.59 -10.46
CA ASP A 557 27.07 11.55 -11.47
C ASP A 557 25.76 11.22 -12.22
N ALA A 558 24.61 11.18 -11.54
CA ALA A 558 23.31 10.98 -12.17
C ALA A 558 22.96 12.13 -13.12
N TYR A 559 23.17 13.39 -12.71
CA TYR A 559 22.99 14.54 -13.61
C TYR A 559 23.95 14.53 -14.79
N GLN A 560 25.17 14.02 -14.60
CA GLN A 560 26.14 13.87 -15.68
C GLN A 560 25.70 12.77 -16.67
N ALA A 561 25.30 11.60 -16.18
CA ALA A 561 24.74 10.52 -17.00
C ALA A 561 23.50 10.96 -17.80
N ILE A 562 22.62 11.81 -17.23
CA ILE A 562 21.49 12.41 -17.97
C ILE A 562 21.98 13.29 -19.13
N LYS A 563 23.03 14.10 -18.92
CA LYS A 563 23.61 14.93 -19.98
C LYS A 563 24.25 14.08 -21.08
N ASP A 564 24.88 12.99 -20.68
CA ASP A 564 25.55 12.03 -21.57
C ASP A 564 24.56 11.06 -22.24
N ARG A 565 23.26 11.15 -21.90
CA ARG A 565 22.15 10.32 -22.40
C ARG A 565 22.22 8.84 -21.99
N GLU A 566 22.94 8.54 -20.91
CA GLU A 566 23.03 7.22 -20.29
C GLU A 566 21.87 7.04 -19.29
N TYR A 567 20.67 6.80 -19.80
CA TYR A 567 19.45 6.84 -18.99
C TYR A 567 19.34 5.71 -17.95
N LEU A 568 19.77 4.49 -18.26
CA LEU A 568 19.75 3.36 -17.32
C LEU A 568 20.69 3.61 -16.14
N ARG A 569 21.92 4.04 -16.44
CA ARG A 569 22.90 4.50 -15.45
C ARG A 569 22.38 5.64 -14.60
N ALA A 570 21.80 6.67 -15.21
CA ALA A 570 21.20 7.79 -14.49
C ALA A 570 20.10 7.32 -13.52
N TYR A 571 19.28 6.37 -13.94
CA TYR A 571 18.21 5.79 -13.11
C TYR A 571 18.80 5.06 -11.90
N ALA A 572 19.74 4.14 -12.12
CA ALA A 572 20.42 3.40 -11.04
C ALA A 572 21.10 4.32 -10.03
N LEU A 573 21.87 5.30 -10.50
CA LEU A 573 22.54 6.30 -9.66
C LEU A 573 21.53 7.13 -8.85
N SER A 574 20.36 7.43 -9.43
CA SER A 574 19.30 8.18 -8.76
C SER A 574 18.70 7.40 -7.57
N TYR A 575 18.44 6.10 -7.74
CA TYR A 575 17.95 5.27 -6.64
C TYR A 575 19.01 5.07 -5.57
N GLU A 576 20.27 4.82 -5.96
CA GLU A 576 21.35 4.65 -5.00
C GLU A 576 21.56 5.93 -4.19
N ALA A 577 21.60 7.09 -4.85
CA ALA A 577 21.65 8.40 -4.20
C ALA A 577 20.47 8.60 -3.23
N TRP A 578 19.26 8.28 -3.67
CA TRP A 578 18.06 8.44 -2.86
C TRP A 578 18.09 7.52 -1.64
N HIS A 579 18.43 6.24 -1.79
CA HIS A 579 18.57 5.29 -0.69
C HIS A 579 19.62 5.76 0.33
N LYS A 580 20.79 6.21 -0.13
CA LYS A 580 21.87 6.71 0.73
C LYS A 580 21.44 7.96 1.50
N ALA A 581 20.81 8.92 0.82
CA ALA A 581 20.27 10.14 1.44
C ALA A 581 19.13 9.82 2.43
N PHE A 582 18.25 8.88 2.08
CA PHE A 582 17.15 8.39 2.91
C PHE A 582 17.66 7.71 4.19
N LYS A 583 18.62 6.78 4.07
CA LYS A 583 19.21 6.07 5.23
C LYS A 583 19.87 7.07 6.18
N THR A 584 20.60 8.04 5.63
CA THR A 584 21.16 9.16 6.40
C THR A 584 20.08 10.00 7.09
N TYR A 585 18.96 10.29 6.41
CA TYR A 585 17.85 11.04 7.00
C TYR A 585 17.25 10.32 8.20
N PHE A 586 17.03 9.01 8.09
CA PHE A 586 16.49 8.18 9.17
C PHE A 586 17.47 7.98 10.32
N GLU A 587 18.77 8.14 10.12
CA GLU A 587 19.76 8.10 11.20
C GLU A 587 19.93 9.46 11.90
N ILE A 588 19.91 10.58 11.17
CA ILE A 588 20.18 11.92 11.73
C ILE A 588 18.94 12.56 12.34
N ARG A 589 17.76 12.33 11.75
CA ARG A 589 16.51 12.98 12.19
C ARG A 589 16.10 12.57 13.61
N PRO A 590 16.07 11.26 13.98
CA PRO A 590 15.77 10.85 15.34
C PRO A 590 16.76 11.40 16.35
N LYS A 591 18.07 11.45 16.02
CA LYS A 591 19.10 12.01 16.92
C LYS A 591 18.79 13.46 17.34
N ILE A 592 18.35 14.28 16.38
CA ILE A 592 17.96 15.68 16.65
C ILE A 592 16.68 15.74 17.49
N GLU A 593 15.69 14.91 17.17
CA GLU A 593 14.43 14.89 17.91
C GLU A 593 14.61 14.38 19.34
N ASP A 594 15.40 13.32 19.53
CA ASP A 594 15.76 12.78 20.84
C ASP A 594 16.42 13.87 21.68
N ALA A 595 17.41 14.60 21.13
CA ALA A 595 18.05 15.73 21.80
C ALA A 595 17.07 16.80 22.27
N ILE A 596 16.08 17.14 21.44
CA ILE A 596 15.06 18.13 21.79
C ILE A 596 14.10 17.56 22.85
N SER A 597 13.72 16.28 22.76
CA SER A 597 12.74 15.64 23.65
C SER A 597 13.19 15.55 25.11
N VAL A 598 14.50 15.53 25.36
CA VAL A 598 15.09 15.50 26.70
C VAL A 598 14.97 16.85 27.43
N VAL A 599 14.90 17.97 26.69
CA VAL A 599 14.84 19.34 27.25
C VAL A 599 13.67 19.52 28.22
N PRO A 600 12.42 19.13 27.88
CA PRO A 600 11.30 19.07 28.81
C PRO A 600 11.59 18.39 30.16
N ILE A 601 12.23 17.21 30.13
CA ILE A 601 12.45 16.40 31.33
C ILE A 601 13.51 17.04 32.21
N ILE A 602 14.61 17.50 31.62
CA ILE A 602 15.63 18.28 32.36
C ILE A 602 15.00 19.55 32.93
N SER A 603 14.17 20.25 32.15
CA SER A 603 13.48 21.47 32.59
C SER A 603 12.59 21.24 33.80
N ALA A 604 11.90 20.09 33.87
CA ALA A 604 11.11 19.72 35.04
C ALA A 604 11.97 19.48 36.30
N LEU A 605 13.20 18.97 36.13
CA LEU A 605 14.15 18.73 37.23
C LEU A 605 14.90 20.00 37.67
N LEU A 606 14.99 21.02 36.81
CA LEU A 606 15.71 22.26 37.11
C LEU A 606 15.14 23.01 38.30
N LEU A 607 13.81 23.15 38.41
CA LEU A 607 13.22 23.95 39.49
C LEU A 607 13.43 23.30 40.88
N PRO A 608 13.15 21.99 41.09
CA PRO A 608 13.51 21.30 42.32
C PRO A 608 15.02 21.34 42.61
N PHE A 609 15.86 21.16 41.57
CA PHE A 609 17.31 21.26 41.71
C PHE A 609 17.73 22.63 42.23
N VAL A 610 17.28 23.72 41.61
CA VAL A 610 17.63 25.09 42.01
C VAL A 610 17.18 25.38 43.42
N PHE A 611 15.96 24.96 43.79
CA PHE A 611 15.46 25.13 45.15
C PHE A 611 16.32 24.41 46.19
N LEU A 612 16.69 23.14 45.95
CA LEU A 612 17.49 22.36 46.89
C LEU A 612 18.96 22.78 46.91
N ALA A 613 19.54 23.10 45.75
CA ALA A 613 20.90 23.59 45.63
C ALA A 613 21.06 24.96 46.30
N GLU A 614 20.10 25.87 46.15
CA GLU A 614 20.10 27.17 46.84
C GLU A 614 20.07 27.00 48.36
N LYS A 615 19.19 26.11 48.87
CA LYS A 615 19.11 25.82 50.30
C LYS A 615 20.36 25.14 50.84
N LEU A 616 20.99 24.25 50.07
CA LEU A 616 22.20 23.54 50.46
C LEU A 616 23.43 24.48 50.50
N ILE A 617 23.56 25.38 49.53
CA ILE A 617 24.78 26.19 49.33
C ILE A 617 24.70 27.57 49.98
N PHE A 618 23.60 28.31 49.80
CA PHE A 618 23.53 29.75 50.11
C PHE A 618 22.64 30.11 51.31
N SER A 619 21.50 29.44 51.49
CA SER A 619 20.57 29.66 52.61
C SER A 619 20.26 31.14 52.88
N ALA A 620 20.09 31.93 51.81
CA ALA A 620 19.87 33.35 51.94
C ALA A 620 18.42 33.63 52.41
N SER A 621 18.21 34.77 53.09
CA SER A 621 16.89 35.22 53.55
C SER A 621 16.52 36.56 52.91
N GLY A 622 15.21 36.84 52.83
CA GLY A 622 14.68 38.05 52.20
C GLY A 622 15.06 38.17 50.72
N ILE A 623 15.39 39.38 50.26
CA ILE A 623 15.70 39.64 48.84
C ILE A 623 16.97 38.93 48.35
N LYS A 624 17.92 38.65 49.24
CA LYS A 624 19.13 37.90 48.91
C LYS A 624 18.81 36.46 48.47
N ARG A 625 17.71 35.89 48.98
CA ARG A 625 17.21 34.56 48.57
C ARG A 625 16.68 34.55 47.14
N LEU A 626 15.97 35.61 46.76
CA LEU A 626 15.49 35.74 45.38
C LEU A 626 16.68 35.85 44.42
N LEU A 627 17.70 36.64 44.79
CA LEU A 627 18.92 36.78 44.00
C LEU A 627 19.74 35.48 43.91
N SER A 628 19.90 34.72 44.99
CA SER A 628 20.59 33.42 44.96
C SER A 628 19.83 32.37 44.14
N PHE A 629 18.50 32.35 44.23
CA PHE A 629 17.65 31.46 43.45
C PHE A 629 17.73 31.77 41.96
N VAL A 630 17.52 33.04 41.57
CA VAL A 630 17.62 33.49 40.17
C VAL A 630 19.04 33.29 39.64
N GLY A 631 20.07 33.60 40.43
CA GLY A 631 21.47 33.38 40.05
C GLY A 631 21.80 31.92 39.80
N THR A 632 21.37 31.02 40.69
CA THR A 632 21.58 29.56 40.55
C THR A 632 20.83 29.01 39.34
N PHE A 633 19.59 29.45 39.13
CA PHE A 633 18.78 29.09 37.96
C PHE A 633 19.43 29.53 36.65
N MET A 634 19.87 30.79 36.57
CA MET A 634 20.53 31.30 35.37
C MET A 634 21.86 30.58 35.11
N PHE A 635 22.64 30.29 36.15
CA PHE A 635 23.89 29.56 36.02
C PHE A 635 23.68 28.13 35.47
N ILE A 636 22.75 27.37 36.05
CA ILE A 636 22.49 25.99 35.60
C ILE A 636 21.87 25.96 34.21
N LEU A 637 20.98 26.90 33.89
CA LEU A 637 20.38 27.03 32.56
C LEU A 637 21.46 27.36 31.51
N PHE A 638 22.39 28.24 31.82
CA PHE A 638 23.53 28.54 30.96
C PHE A 638 24.42 27.31 30.79
N ALA A 639 24.72 26.57 31.87
CA ALA A 639 25.49 25.32 31.78
C ALA A 639 24.82 24.31 30.83
N PHE A 640 23.50 24.09 30.96
CA PHE A 640 22.76 23.24 30.03
C PHE A 640 22.72 23.77 28.60
N TYR A 641 22.56 25.08 28.42
CA TYR A 641 22.59 25.68 27.09
C TYR A 641 23.93 25.44 26.38
N TYR A 642 25.07 25.53 27.08
CA TYR A 642 26.39 25.31 26.48
C TYR A 642 26.77 23.83 26.37
N ILE A 643 26.33 22.99 27.31
CA ILE A 643 26.75 21.58 27.38
C ILE A 643 25.78 20.67 26.61
N HIS A 644 24.47 20.87 26.71
CA HIS A 644 23.46 19.99 26.14
C HIS A 644 22.92 20.49 24.78
N PRO A 645 23.05 19.71 23.69
CA PRO A 645 22.69 20.17 22.34
C PRO A 645 21.20 20.46 22.18
N GLY A 646 20.32 19.69 22.84
CA GLY A 646 18.88 19.94 22.86
C GLY A 646 18.47 21.38 23.24
N PHE A 647 19.18 22.00 24.19
CA PHE A 647 18.89 23.38 24.63
C PHE A 647 19.32 24.44 23.62
N GLN A 648 20.02 24.10 22.54
CA GLN A 648 20.28 25.02 21.43
C GLN A 648 19.44 24.67 20.20
N LEU A 649 19.06 23.40 20.05
CA LEU A 649 18.24 22.89 18.94
C LEU A 649 16.75 23.19 19.09
N ALA A 650 16.27 23.27 20.33
CA ALA A 650 14.87 23.59 20.59
C ALA A 650 14.50 24.97 20.02
N ALA A 651 13.32 25.08 19.41
CA ALA A 651 12.86 26.32 18.77
C ALA A 651 12.86 27.52 19.73
N SER A 652 12.54 27.28 21.00
CA SER A 652 12.76 28.24 22.09
C SER A 652 12.98 27.48 23.41
N PRO A 653 14.24 27.24 23.79
CA PRO A 653 14.60 26.50 25.00
C PRO A 653 14.07 27.21 26.26
N LEU A 654 14.11 28.53 26.25
CA LEU A 654 13.66 29.38 27.34
C LEU A 654 12.15 29.28 27.55
N ILE A 655 11.35 29.20 26.48
CA ILE A 655 9.90 29.00 26.58
C ILE A 655 9.57 27.61 27.14
N ILE A 656 10.32 26.57 26.74
CA ILE A 656 10.12 25.21 27.29
C ILE A 656 10.39 25.23 28.80
N VAL A 657 11.52 25.81 29.22
CA VAL A 657 11.88 25.89 30.63
C VAL A 657 10.86 26.71 31.42
N ILE A 658 10.41 27.86 30.90
CA ILE A 658 9.37 28.68 31.54
C ILE A 658 8.04 27.92 31.62
N GLY A 659 7.64 27.22 30.56
CA GLY A 659 6.39 26.44 30.52
C GLY A 659 6.38 25.34 31.59
N PHE A 660 7.45 24.54 31.66
CA PHE A 660 7.61 23.51 32.69
C PHE A 660 7.74 24.11 34.09
N SER A 661 8.48 25.20 34.25
CA SER A 661 8.59 25.91 35.54
C SER A 661 7.24 26.44 36.00
N THR A 662 6.44 26.99 35.10
CA THR A 662 5.07 27.46 35.38
C THR A 662 4.19 26.30 35.81
N LEU A 663 4.27 25.15 35.12
CA LEU A 663 3.54 23.94 35.50
C LEU A 663 3.93 23.45 36.91
N VAL A 664 5.22 23.43 37.25
CA VAL A 664 5.70 23.07 38.59
C VAL A 664 5.26 24.10 39.64
N LEU A 665 5.26 25.40 39.31
CA LEU A 665 4.77 26.47 40.19
C LEU A 665 3.26 26.42 40.43
N CYS A 666 2.48 25.79 39.53
CA CYS A 666 1.06 25.53 39.75
C CYS A 666 0.81 24.39 40.77
N LEU A 667 1.78 23.49 41.02
CA LEU A 667 1.60 22.39 41.99
C LEU A 667 1.37 22.89 43.43
N PRO A 668 2.14 23.86 43.97
CA PRO A 668 1.82 24.48 45.26
C PRO A 668 0.41 25.06 45.34
N ILE A 669 -0.09 25.67 44.25
CA ILE A 669 -1.46 26.21 44.21
C ILE A 669 -2.48 25.08 44.36
N LEU A 670 -2.28 23.96 43.66
CA LEU A 670 -3.12 22.78 43.84
C LEU A 670 -3.04 22.22 45.27
N VAL A 671 -1.84 22.16 45.87
CA VAL A 671 -1.65 21.74 47.26
C VAL A 671 -2.36 22.67 48.23
N ILE A 672 -2.30 23.99 48.00
CA ILE A 672 -3.02 25.00 48.80
C ILE A 672 -4.53 24.82 48.65
N ILE A 673 -5.03 24.63 47.43
CA ILE A 673 -6.45 24.37 47.20
C ILE A 673 -6.89 23.08 47.91
N PHE A 674 -6.15 21.99 47.76
CA PHE A 674 -6.42 20.73 48.46
C PHE A 674 -6.34 20.88 49.98
N SER A 675 -5.41 21.69 50.51
CA SER A 675 -5.28 21.93 51.95
C SER A 675 -6.44 22.78 52.47
N TYR A 676 -6.92 23.77 51.71
CA TYR A 676 -8.15 24.52 52.01
C TYR A 676 -9.37 23.61 51.99
N VAL A 677 -9.55 22.80 50.94
CA VAL A 677 -10.66 21.84 50.84
C VAL A 677 -10.60 20.85 51.99
N SER A 678 -9.41 20.31 52.30
CA SER A 678 -9.23 19.38 53.43
C SER A 678 -9.53 20.05 54.78
N SER A 679 -9.15 21.31 54.95
CA SER A 679 -9.42 22.09 56.17
C SER A 679 -10.91 22.41 56.31
N TYR A 680 -11.58 22.77 55.21
CA TYR A 680 -13.02 22.98 55.18
C TYR A 680 -13.79 21.68 55.45
N MET A 681 -13.36 20.56 54.87
CA MET A 681 -13.92 19.23 55.16
C MET A 681 -13.70 18.83 56.62
N ARG A 682 -12.58 19.22 57.25
CA ARG A 682 -12.34 19.02 58.69
C ARG A 682 -13.30 19.86 59.54
N GLU A 683 -13.59 21.09 59.13
CA GLU A 683 -14.51 21.98 59.81
C GLU A 683 -15.95 21.44 59.77
N LEU A 684 -16.41 21.04 58.58
CA LEU A 684 -17.71 20.35 58.40
C LEU A 684 -17.81 19.03 59.21
N ARG A 685 -16.70 18.27 59.29
CA ARG A 685 -16.64 17.04 60.09
C ARG A 685 -16.73 17.34 61.59
N ARG A 686 -16.07 18.40 62.06
CA ARG A 686 -16.13 18.86 63.47
C ARG A 686 -17.52 19.33 63.87
N GLU A 687 -18.25 20.00 62.98
CA GLU A 687 -19.63 20.40 63.22
C GLU A 687 -20.60 19.22 63.33
N ARG A 688 -20.41 18.15 62.54
CA ARG A 688 -21.32 16.99 62.52
C ARG A 688 -20.99 15.87 63.50
N LEU A 689 -19.72 15.65 63.85
CA LEU A 689 -19.28 14.50 64.67
C LEU A 689 -18.70 14.88 66.04
N GLY A 690 -18.56 16.18 66.35
CA GLY A 690 -18.01 16.67 67.62
C GLY A 690 -16.49 16.58 67.73
N ARG A 691 -15.89 17.30 68.69
CA ARG A 691 -14.44 17.35 68.91
C ARG A 691 -13.91 16.07 69.57
N HIS A 692 -13.40 15.13 68.78
CA HIS A 692 -12.51 14.08 69.26
C HIS A 692 -11.21 14.11 68.45
N GLU A 693 -10.09 14.26 69.18
CA GLU A 693 -8.66 14.35 68.80
C GLU A 693 -8.18 15.49 67.86
N VAL A 694 -7.07 16.11 68.28
CA VAL A 694 -6.25 17.04 67.47
C VAL A 694 -5.17 16.20 66.80
N GLU A 695 -5.42 15.71 65.58
CA GLU A 695 -4.32 15.20 64.76
C GLU A 695 -3.49 16.38 64.22
N VAL A 696 -2.22 16.42 64.60
CA VAL A 696 -1.22 17.36 64.06
C VAL A 696 -1.14 17.19 62.53
N SER A 697 -0.95 18.30 61.79
CA SER A 697 -0.82 18.25 60.33
C SER A 697 0.46 17.49 59.96
N ARG A 698 0.34 16.20 59.64
CA ARG A 698 1.43 15.33 59.17
C ARG A 698 2.22 15.96 58.01
N VAL A 699 1.56 16.79 57.19
CA VAL A 699 2.19 17.53 56.08
C VAL A 699 3.13 18.65 56.57
N GLY A 700 2.75 19.38 57.62
CA GLY A 700 3.59 20.43 58.20
C GLY A 700 4.81 19.87 58.92
N GLU A 701 4.66 18.73 59.60
CA GLU A 701 5.79 18.01 60.21
C GLU A 701 6.78 17.50 59.17
N ILE A 702 6.29 16.98 58.03
CA ILE A 702 7.12 16.52 56.91
C ILE A 702 7.91 17.70 56.31
N ASP A 703 7.31 18.88 56.13
CA ASP A 703 8.03 20.06 55.62
C ASP A 703 9.16 20.48 56.56
N HIS A 704 8.88 20.61 57.86
CA HIS A 704 9.92 20.93 58.85
C HIS A 704 11.01 19.86 58.94
N ALA A 705 10.66 18.58 58.88
CA ALA A 705 11.61 17.47 58.82
C ALA A 705 12.51 17.56 57.58
N PHE A 706 11.91 17.87 56.43
CA PHE A 706 12.62 17.99 55.17
C PHE A 706 13.64 19.13 55.21
N LEU A 707 13.26 20.30 55.73
CA LEU A 707 14.17 21.43 55.90
C LEU A 707 15.30 21.15 56.88
N THR A 708 14.99 20.49 58.00
CA THR A 708 15.97 20.12 59.02
C THR A 708 17.00 19.13 58.45
N GLY A 709 16.57 18.20 57.58
CA GLY A 709 17.47 17.32 56.82
C GLY A 709 18.48 18.10 55.98
N VAL A 710 18.01 19.07 55.18
CA VAL A 710 18.89 19.92 54.35
C VAL A 710 19.87 20.74 55.20
N GLU A 711 19.42 21.27 56.34
CA GLU A 711 20.28 22.03 57.26
C GLU A 711 21.37 21.16 57.89
N ASN A 712 21.06 19.90 58.22
CA ASN A 712 22.03 18.93 58.75
C ASN A 712 23.15 18.63 57.75
N MET A 713 22.82 18.51 56.45
CA MET A 713 23.83 18.35 55.39
C MET A 713 24.83 19.51 55.36
N ARG A 714 24.34 20.74 55.55
CA ARG A 714 25.21 21.93 55.59
C ARG A 714 26.13 21.97 56.82
N ARG A 715 25.69 21.42 57.95
CA ARG A 715 26.54 21.27 59.15
C ARG A 715 27.66 20.26 58.90
N MET A 716 27.40 19.19 58.13
CA MET A 716 28.34 18.09 57.86
C MET A 716 29.02 18.19 56.48
N LYS A 717 29.63 19.35 56.19
CA LYS A 717 30.17 19.70 54.86
C LYS A 717 31.03 18.62 54.20
N LEU A 718 32.01 18.06 54.91
CA LEU A 718 32.94 17.07 54.33
C LEU A 718 32.21 15.81 53.85
N ARG A 719 31.30 15.29 54.69
CA ARG A 719 30.51 14.10 54.38
C ARG A 719 29.58 14.35 53.20
N THR A 720 28.84 15.44 53.25
CA THR A 720 27.90 15.80 52.17
C THR A 720 28.63 15.97 50.84
N VAL A 721 29.81 16.59 50.82
CA VAL A 721 30.62 16.71 49.60
C VAL A 721 31.09 15.35 49.09
N LEU A 722 31.60 14.47 49.97
CA LEU A 722 32.07 13.13 49.57
C LEU A 722 30.92 12.25 49.03
N THR A 723 29.79 12.19 49.74
CA THR A 723 28.62 11.43 49.28
C THR A 723 28.09 11.95 47.95
N LEU A 724 28.02 13.28 47.80
CA LEU A 724 27.58 13.90 46.56
C LEU A 724 28.55 13.63 45.41
N LEU A 725 29.86 13.69 45.65
CA LEU A 725 30.88 13.36 44.66
C LEU A 725 30.77 11.89 44.20
N THR A 726 30.59 10.95 45.13
CA THR A 726 30.38 9.54 44.80
C THR A 726 29.14 9.35 43.92
N ILE A 727 28.03 9.98 44.27
CA ILE A 727 26.79 9.91 43.47
C ILE A 727 26.97 10.55 42.09
N VAL A 728 27.64 11.70 42.00
CA VAL A 728 27.96 12.37 40.73
C VAL A 728 28.77 11.45 39.81
N ILE A 729 29.80 10.77 40.32
CA ILE A 729 30.63 9.83 39.55
C ILE A 729 29.81 8.61 39.10
N MET A 730 28.98 8.06 39.99
CA MET A 730 28.13 6.90 39.70
C MET A 730 27.08 7.21 38.64
N VAL A 731 26.33 8.30 38.81
CA VAL A 731 25.35 8.77 37.81
C VAL A 731 26.05 9.03 36.49
N SER A 732 27.20 9.71 36.51
CA SER A 732 27.97 9.99 35.28
C SER A 732 28.38 8.71 34.57
N SER A 733 28.77 7.67 35.30
CA SER A 733 29.20 6.38 34.74
C SER A 733 28.03 5.63 34.10
N VAL A 734 26.89 5.56 34.78
CA VAL A 734 25.68 4.91 34.26
C VAL A 734 25.17 5.63 33.01
N VAL A 735 25.17 6.97 33.02
CA VAL A 735 24.80 7.80 31.86
C VAL A 735 25.74 7.56 30.67
N ASN A 736 27.06 7.50 30.90
CA ASN A 736 28.04 7.22 29.84
C ASN A 736 27.82 5.84 29.21
N ILE A 737 27.58 4.78 30.01
CA ILE A 737 27.30 3.43 29.50
C ILE A 737 25.98 3.42 28.70
N ALA A 738 24.94 4.07 29.22
CA ALA A 738 23.64 4.17 28.56
C ALA A 738 23.68 4.96 27.24
N SER A 739 24.73 5.75 27.00
CA SER A 739 24.90 6.54 25.78
C SER A 739 25.51 5.76 24.61
N ILE A 740 26.05 4.55 24.81
CA ILE A 740 26.71 3.77 23.74
C ILE A 740 25.70 3.30 22.69
N THR A 741 25.92 3.65 21.42
CA THR A 741 25.05 3.21 20.31
C THR A 741 25.52 1.88 19.70
N ALA A 742 24.60 0.96 19.43
CA ALA A 742 24.90 -0.31 18.76
C ALA A 742 25.25 -0.11 17.28
N LEU A 743 26.24 -0.86 16.80
CA LEU A 743 26.56 -0.96 15.37
C LEU A 743 25.84 -2.16 14.75
N LYS A 744 25.19 -1.95 13.62
CA LYS A 744 24.66 -3.02 12.78
C LYS A 744 25.71 -3.42 11.74
N VAL A 745 25.93 -4.72 11.56
CA VAL A 745 26.82 -5.27 10.54
C VAL A 745 26.09 -6.35 9.76
N MET A 746 26.45 -6.52 8.49
CA MET A 746 25.97 -7.66 7.71
C MET A 746 26.65 -8.92 8.22
N ARG A 747 25.88 -9.97 8.48
CA ARG A 747 26.38 -11.27 8.91
C ARG A 747 25.92 -12.33 7.93
N ALA A 748 26.88 -13.09 7.41
CA ALA A 748 26.60 -14.29 6.63
C ALA A 748 26.28 -15.45 7.58
N THR A 749 25.15 -16.11 7.36
CA THR A 749 24.72 -17.31 8.09
C THR A 749 24.49 -18.44 7.09
N PRO A 750 24.87 -19.71 7.39
CA PRO A 750 24.58 -20.82 6.49
C PRO A 750 23.09 -20.89 6.12
N ALA A 751 22.78 -21.03 4.83
CA ALA A 751 21.40 -21.13 4.35
C ALA A 751 20.84 -22.54 4.68
N PRO A 752 19.75 -22.67 5.46
CA PRO A 752 19.19 -23.97 5.79
C PRO A 752 18.66 -24.67 4.52
N GLY A 753 19.18 -25.86 4.19
CA GLY A 753 18.72 -26.64 3.04
C GLY A 753 19.10 -26.11 1.66
N GLY A 754 19.88 -25.02 1.58
CA GLY A 754 20.26 -24.40 0.32
C GLY A 754 21.22 -25.25 -0.53
N VAL A 755 20.97 -25.32 -1.84
CA VAL A 755 21.83 -26.03 -2.81
C VAL A 755 22.62 -25.02 -3.64
N ALA A 756 23.92 -25.24 -3.78
CA ALA A 756 24.81 -24.35 -4.52
C ALA A 756 24.94 -24.77 -5.99
N ASN A 757 23.87 -24.59 -6.79
CA ASN A 757 23.84 -25.00 -8.20
C ASN A 757 24.83 -24.22 -9.09
N TYR A 758 25.09 -22.96 -8.74
CA TYR A 758 26.00 -22.07 -9.46
C TYR A 758 26.75 -21.15 -8.50
N GLN A 759 27.87 -20.62 -8.97
CA GLN A 759 28.62 -19.58 -8.27
C GLN A 759 27.92 -18.23 -8.48
N GLY A 760 27.25 -17.72 -7.46
CA GLY A 760 26.36 -16.60 -7.67
C GLY A 760 25.51 -16.18 -6.47
N ILE A 761 24.48 -15.41 -6.79
CA ILE A 761 23.55 -14.77 -5.87
C ILE A 761 22.12 -15.11 -6.29
N PHE A 762 21.29 -15.48 -5.32
CA PHE A 762 19.86 -15.65 -5.49
C PHE A 762 19.10 -14.67 -4.61
N ILE A 763 18.17 -13.92 -5.21
CA ILE A 763 17.42 -12.88 -4.52
C ILE A 763 15.93 -13.17 -4.66
N ARG A 764 15.22 -13.11 -3.54
CA ARG A 764 13.76 -13.17 -3.50
C ARG A 764 13.21 -12.43 -2.30
N ARG A 765 11.88 -12.27 -2.26
CA ARG A 765 11.23 -11.65 -1.11
C ARG A 765 11.12 -12.59 0.09
N PHE A 766 11.31 -12.03 1.29
CA PHE A 766 11.02 -12.74 2.53
C PHE A 766 9.51 -13.06 2.62
N LEU A 767 9.18 -14.31 2.94
CA LEU A 767 7.79 -14.82 3.01
C LEU A 767 6.97 -14.50 1.75
N TRP A 768 7.59 -14.66 0.57
CA TRP A 768 7.01 -14.31 -0.73
C TRP A 768 5.64 -14.90 -1.03
N GLY A 769 5.26 -16.02 -0.40
CA GLY A 769 3.92 -16.55 -0.55
C GLY A 769 2.87 -16.04 0.47
N GLN A 770 3.23 -15.56 1.67
CA GLN A 770 2.29 -14.82 2.56
C GLN A 770 2.08 -13.37 2.09
N GLY A 771 3.03 -12.88 1.29
CA GLY A 771 3.17 -11.50 0.85
C GLY A 771 2.81 -11.28 -0.61
N SER A 772 3.57 -10.43 -1.28
CA SER A 772 3.57 -10.29 -2.74
C SER A 772 4.88 -10.87 -3.22
N TYR A 773 4.86 -11.81 -4.16
CA TYR A 773 6.11 -12.37 -4.71
C TYR A 773 6.88 -11.35 -5.56
N ASP A 774 6.21 -10.30 -6.04
CA ASP A 774 6.77 -9.34 -6.99
C ASP A 774 7.88 -8.48 -6.38
N MET A 775 9.03 -8.49 -7.03
CA MET A 775 10.23 -7.70 -6.72
C MET A 775 10.27 -6.34 -7.43
N GLY A 776 9.40 -6.11 -8.43
CA GLY A 776 9.38 -4.87 -9.21
C GLY A 776 10.44 -4.83 -10.31
N LEU A 777 10.15 -4.09 -11.38
CA LEU A 777 11.03 -3.94 -12.55
C LEU A 777 12.27 -3.11 -12.22
N GLU A 778 12.13 -2.19 -11.28
CA GLU A 778 13.16 -1.28 -10.80
C GLU A 778 14.33 -2.03 -10.16
N ALA A 779 14.05 -3.11 -9.43
CA ALA A 779 15.08 -3.96 -8.85
C ALA A 779 15.88 -4.69 -9.94
N LEU A 780 15.22 -5.20 -10.98
CA LEU A 780 15.89 -5.84 -12.11
C LEU A 780 16.77 -4.85 -12.88
N GLN A 781 16.25 -3.67 -13.20
CA GLN A 781 17.00 -2.62 -13.91
C GLN A 781 18.24 -2.18 -13.14
N LEU A 782 18.14 -2.06 -11.80
CA LEU A 782 19.27 -1.72 -10.94
C LEU A 782 20.36 -2.79 -11.00
N LEU A 783 19.98 -4.07 -10.92
CA LEU A 783 20.92 -5.20 -10.97
C LEU A 783 21.57 -5.34 -12.36
N GLN A 784 20.81 -5.09 -13.43
CA GLN A 784 21.33 -5.04 -14.80
C GLN A 784 22.39 -3.95 -14.97
N GLU A 785 22.18 -2.76 -14.45
CA GLU A 785 23.18 -1.69 -14.51
C GLU A 785 24.43 -2.02 -13.67
N TRP A 786 24.26 -2.64 -12.49
CA TRP A 786 25.40 -2.93 -11.62
C TRP A 786 26.26 -4.09 -12.09
N TYR A 787 25.64 -5.13 -12.65
CA TYR A 787 26.32 -6.40 -12.89
C TYR A 787 26.04 -7.00 -14.27
N GLY A 788 25.33 -6.32 -15.17
CA GLY A 788 25.03 -6.85 -16.51
C GLY A 788 26.27 -7.18 -17.35
N ASP A 789 27.39 -6.49 -17.11
CA ASP A 789 28.68 -6.74 -17.77
C ASP A 789 29.55 -7.77 -17.02
N GLU A 790 29.21 -8.11 -15.77
CA GLU A 790 30.04 -8.94 -14.89
C GLU A 790 29.40 -10.27 -14.50
N ALA A 791 28.08 -10.37 -14.63
CA ALA A 791 27.28 -11.51 -14.21
C ALA A 791 26.17 -11.79 -15.20
N LEU A 792 25.88 -13.08 -15.39
CA LEU A 792 24.70 -13.51 -16.12
C LEU A 792 23.47 -13.39 -15.20
N ILE A 793 22.48 -12.58 -15.59
CA ILE A 793 21.29 -12.30 -14.80
C ILE A 793 20.08 -13.07 -15.36
N ALA A 794 19.46 -13.89 -14.52
CA ALA A 794 18.27 -14.69 -14.85
C ALA A 794 17.09 -14.33 -13.91
N PRO A 795 16.22 -13.39 -14.30
CA PRO A 795 14.97 -13.13 -13.61
C PRO A 795 13.91 -14.19 -13.94
N ARG A 796 13.06 -14.53 -12.97
CA ARG A 796 11.93 -15.44 -13.13
C ARG A 796 10.62 -14.72 -12.84
N ALA A 797 9.63 -14.89 -13.71
CA ALA A 797 8.32 -14.24 -13.58
C ALA A 797 7.20 -15.26 -13.43
N TRP A 798 6.16 -14.92 -12.67
CA TRP A 798 4.96 -15.74 -12.54
C TRP A 798 3.71 -14.94 -12.90
N ARG A 799 2.78 -15.60 -13.61
CA ARG A 799 1.44 -15.08 -13.90
C ARG A 799 0.39 -16.16 -13.64
N TYR A 800 -0.45 -15.93 -12.63
CA TYR A 800 -1.54 -16.83 -12.27
C TYR A 800 -2.83 -16.45 -13.01
N SER A 801 -3.55 -17.45 -13.53
CA SER A 801 -4.93 -17.31 -14.03
C SER A 801 -5.96 -17.31 -12.89
N ALA A 802 -5.78 -18.22 -11.92
CA ALA A 802 -6.58 -18.30 -10.70
C ALA A 802 -5.78 -18.75 -9.47
N TYR A 803 -6.29 -18.46 -8.26
CA TYR A 803 -5.76 -18.96 -6.99
C TYR A 803 -6.30 -20.36 -6.71
N TYR A 804 -5.56 -21.15 -5.92
CA TYR A 804 -5.80 -22.60 -5.81
C TYR A 804 -6.98 -22.95 -4.88
N SER A 805 -7.21 -22.17 -3.82
CA SER A 805 -8.39 -22.23 -2.93
C SER A 805 -9.72 -22.14 -3.70
N ASP A 806 -9.79 -21.24 -4.68
CA ASP A 806 -10.97 -21.03 -5.54
C ASP A 806 -11.30 -22.27 -6.41
N LEU A 807 -10.33 -23.17 -6.62
CA LEU A 807 -10.46 -24.37 -7.46
C LEU A 807 -11.11 -25.55 -6.73
N ALA A 808 -11.32 -25.48 -5.40
CA ALA A 808 -11.87 -26.59 -4.61
C ALA A 808 -13.24 -27.08 -5.12
N VAL A 809 -13.93 -26.26 -5.91
CA VAL A 809 -15.25 -26.59 -6.44
C VAL A 809 -15.18 -27.17 -7.87
N TRP A 810 -14.31 -26.69 -8.79
CA TRP A 810 -14.09 -27.31 -10.12
C TRP A 810 -12.71 -27.00 -10.77
N PRO A 811 -11.71 -27.88 -10.61
CA PRO A 811 -10.35 -27.68 -11.13
C PRO A 811 -10.22 -27.87 -12.66
N GLU A 812 -11.11 -28.63 -13.30
CA GLU A 812 -10.99 -29.02 -14.71
C GLU A 812 -11.46 -27.95 -15.72
N GLY A 813 -11.88 -26.77 -15.24
CA GLY A 813 -12.52 -25.69 -16.02
C GLY A 813 -11.70 -24.38 -16.18
N VAL A 814 -10.63 -24.18 -15.39
CA VAL A 814 -9.93 -22.89 -15.27
C VAL A 814 -8.46 -22.99 -15.69
N GLY A 815 -7.94 -21.98 -16.39
CA GLY A 815 -6.52 -21.87 -16.76
C GLY A 815 -6.27 -21.50 -18.23
N PHE A 816 -5.01 -21.25 -18.57
CA PHE A 816 -4.52 -20.98 -19.92
C PHE A 816 -4.56 -22.24 -20.80
N LYS A 817 -5.02 -22.15 -22.05
CA LYS A 817 -5.16 -23.31 -22.97
C LYS A 817 -4.23 -23.27 -24.20
N ILE A 818 -3.66 -24.42 -24.53
CA ILE A 818 -2.94 -24.63 -25.80
C ILE A 818 -3.74 -25.62 -26.66
N PHE A 819 -3.90 -25.33 -27.95
CA PHE A 819 -4.56 -26.19 -28.93
C PHE A 819 -3.60 -26.62 -30.04
N LYS A 820 -3.67 -27.90 -30.43
CA LYS A 820 -3.05 -28.46 -31.65
C LYS A 820 -4.10 -29.32 -32.37
N GLY A 821 -4.70 -28.78 -33.44
CA GLY A 821 -5.83 -29.41 -34.10
C GLY A 821 -7.04 -29.55 -33.17
N ASN A 822 -7.47 -30.79 -32.90
CA ASN A 822 -8.58 -31.11 -31.98
C ASN A 822 -8.12 -31.47 -30.55
N LYS A 823 -6.80 -31.44 -30.27
CA LYS A 823 -6.24 -31.73 -28.95
C LYS A 823 -5.97 -30.43 -28.20
N SER A 824 -6.14 -30.45 -26.88
CA SER A 824 -5.85 -29.29 -26.04
C SER A 824 -5.31 -29.68 -24.67
N VAL A 825 -4.47 -28.82 -24.10
CA VAL A 825 -3.96 -28.95 -22.72
C VAL A 825 -4.11 -27.62 -21.99
N ARG A 826 -4.08 -27.65 -20.66
CA ARG A 826 -4.29 -26.49 -19.81
C ARG A 826 -3.27 -26.38 -18.68
N ALA A 827 -2.93 -25.15 -18.31
CA ALA A 827 -2.11 -24.80 -17.15
C ALA A 827 -2.70 -23.56 -16.46
N ILE A 828 -2.56 -23.45 -15.13
CA ILE A 828 -3.08 -22.30 -14.38
C ILE A 828 -2.06 -21.19 -14.22
N ILE A 829 -0.77 -21.46 -14.45
CA ILE A 829 0.33 -20.52 -14.26
C ILE A 829 1.16 -20.42 -15.53
N LEU A 830 1.51 -19.20 -15.93
CA LEU A 830 2.60 -18.95 -16.88
C LEU A 830 3.87 -18.69 -16.08
N TRP A 831 4.90 -19.46 -16.39
CA TRP A 831 6.20 -19.38 -15.76
C TRP A 831 7.20 -18.78 -16.74
N GLY A 832 7.60 -17.55 -16.47
CA GLY A 832 8.54 -16.78 -17.28
C GLY A 832 9.98 -17.11 -16.91
N MET A 833 10.73 -17.65 -17.87
CA MET A 833 12.15 -17.97 -17.72
C MET A 833 12.97 -17.32 -18.83
N THR A 834 14.28 -17.16 -18.61
CA THR A 834 15.20 -16.52 -19.58
C THR A 834 16.13 -17.53 -20.27
N PRO A 835 16.75 -17.15 -21.40
CA PRO A 835 17.82 -17.94 -22.02
C PRO A 835 19.01 -18.19 -21.09
N ALA A 836 19.26 -17.29 -20.12
CA ALA A 836 20.35 -17.39 -19.15
C ALA A 836 20.29 -18.65 -18.26
N GLU A 837 19.12 -19.27 -18.13
CA GLU A 837 18.93 -20.49 -17.33
C GLU A 837 19.71 -21.69 -17.91
N LYS A 838 20.12 -21.64 -19.19
CA LYS A 838 21.00 -22.64 -19.82
C LYS A 838 22.33 -22.79 -19.08
N GLU A 839 22.97 -21.67 -18.77
CA GLU A 839 24.26 -21.64 -18.06
C GLU A 839 24.04 -21.84 -16.55
N LEU A 840 23.00 -21.20 -16.01
CA LEU A 840 22.78 -21.06 -14.56
C LEU A 840 22.26 -22.36 -13.91
N LEU A 841 21.25 -22.98 -14.52
CA LEU A 841 20.63 -24.21 -14.00
C LEU A 841 20.89 -25.44 -14.87
N LYS A 842 21.61 -25.30 -15.99
CA LYS A 842 21.83 -26.37 -16.96
C LYS A 842 20.52 -27.00 -17.43
N VAL A 843 19.51 -26.17 -17.67
CA VAL A 843 18.16 -26.61 -18.08
C VAL A 843 18.14 -27.41 -19.39
N GLU A 844 19.20 -27.36 -20.19
CA GLU A 844 19.33 -28.21 -21.38
C GLU A 844 19.42 -29.70 -21.04
N ASP A 845 19.98 -30.06 -19.88
CA ASP A 845 20.03 -31.43 -19.38
C ASP A 845 18.63 -31.95 -18.96
N LEU A 846 17.65 -31.04 -18.84
CA LEU A 846 16.27 -31.33 -18.44
C LEU A 846 15.32 -31.48 -19.64
N LEU A 847 15.79 -31.15 -20.85
CA LEU A 847 15.02 -31.29 -22.07
C LEU A 847 15.02 -32.74 -22.55
N LEU A 848 13.83 -33.27 -22.77
CA LEU A 848 13.62 -34.56 -23.44
C LEU A 848 13.74 -34.41 -24.97
N GLY A 849 13.41 -33.22 -25.51
CA GLY A 849 13.56 -32.91 -26.93
C GLY A 849 13.39 -31.42 -27.23
N GLY A 850 13.88 -30.98 -28.38
CA GLY A 850 13.86 -29.60 -28.84
C GLY A 850 15.02 -28.77 -28.27
N ARG A 851 14.75 -27.50 -27.93
CA ARG A 851 15.75 -26.58 -27.38
C ARG A 851 15.16 -25.63 -26.34
N TRP A 852 16.03 -25.03 -25.51
CA TRP A 852 15.65 -23.92 -24.63
C TRP A 852 15.54 -22.59 -25.40
N PHE A 853 15.09 -21.54 -24.71
CA PHE A 853 14.88 -20.21 -25.29
C PHE A 853 16.19 -19.54 -25.77
N GLU A 854 16.07 -18.75 -26.82
CA GLU A 854 17.05 -17.78 -27.32
C GLU A 854 16.57 -16.33 -27.11
N PRO A 855 17.45 -15.32 -27.05
CA PRO A 855 17.05 -13.92 -26.79
C PRO A 855 16.04 -13.34 -27.79
N THR A 856 16.03 -13.86 -29.02
CA THR A 856 15.12 -13.42 -30.11
C THR A 856 13.78 -14.16 -30.12
N ASP A 857 13.62 -15.23 -29.34
CA ASP A 857 12.38 -16.00 -29.34
C ASP A 857 11.22 -15.15 -28.83
N ARG A 858 10.14 -15.14 -29.61
CA ARG A 858 8.86 -14.53 -29.28
C ARG A 858 7.77 -15.53 -29.60
N LYS A 859 6.68 -15.52 -28.82
CA LYS A 859 5.57 -16.48 -28.96
C LYS A 859 6.03 -17.95 -28.91
N ALA A 860 7.06 -18.24 -28.11
CA ALA A 860 7.58 -19.58 -27.88
C ALA A 860 7.04 -20.16 -26.57
N ILE A 861 6.86 -21.48 -26.52
CA ILE A 861 6.37 -22.20 -25.34
C ILE A 861 7.21 -23.47 -25.15
N ILE A 862 7.55 -23.78 -23.90
CA ILE A 862 8.09 -25.08 -23.48
C ILE A 862 7.04 -25.74 -22.58
N ILE A 863 6.78 -27.02 -22.84
CA ILE A 863 5.76 -27.84 -22.15
C ILE A 863 6.43 -29.07 -21.54
N ASN A 864 5.77 -29.75 -20.61
CA ASN A 864 6.29 -31.00 -20.06
C ASN A 864 5.87 -32.25 -20.88
N ASP A 865 6.49 -33.39 -20.59
CA ASP A 865 6.23 -34.71 -21.18
C ASP A 865 4.74 -35.09 -21.18
N TRP A 866 4.02 -34.87 -20.07
CA TRP A 866 2.60 -35.15 -19.97
C TRP A 866 1.79 -34.23 -20.89
N GLN A 867 2.05 -32.92 -20.88
CA GLN A 867 1.36 -31.94 -21.73
C GLN A 867 1.61 -32.22 -23.22
N ALA A 868 2.83 -32.62 -23.59
CA ALA A 868 3.20 -33.00 -24.94
C ALA A 868 2.43 -34.25 -25.41
N SER A 869 2.32 -35.27 -24.54
CA SER A 869 1.52 -36.47 -24.82
C SER A 869 0.03 -36.14 -25.09
N GLN A 870 -0.55 -35.20 -24.33
CA GLN A 870 -1.93 -34.76 -24.51
C GLN A 870 -2.14 -34.03 -25.83
N LEU A 871 -1.17 -33.22 -26.26
CA LEU A 871 -1.21 -32.50 -27.54
C LEU A 871 -0.82 -33.39 -28.74
N GLY A 872 -0.29 -34.59 -28.51
CA GLY A 872 0.31 -35.41 -29.57
C GLY A 872 1.51 -34.70 -30.21
N ILE A 873 2.36 -34.12 -29.38
CA ILE A 873 3.68 -33.61 -29.75
C ILE A 873 4.68 -34.57 -29.13
N ASN A 874 5.60 -35.09 -29.94
CA ASN A 874 6.67 -35.95 -29.46
C ASN A 874 8.02 -35.23 -29.57
N GLU A 875 9.06 -35.75 -28.92
CA GLU A 875 10.44 -35.19 -28.94
C GLU A 875 10.93 -34.96 -30.38
N THR A 876 10.77 -35.96 -31.24
CA THR A 876 11.18 -35.87 -32.66
C THR A 876 10.45 -34.78 -33.46
N ASP A 877 9.29 -34.28 -33.01
CA ASP A 877 8.59 -33.19 -33.68
C ASP A 877 9.26 -31.86 -33.38
N VAL A 878 9.62 -31.61 -32.12
CA VAL A 878 10.29 -30.38 -31.69
C VAL A 878 11.77 -30.36 -32.11
N ASP A 879 12.41 -31.52 -32.27
CA ASP A 879 13.78 -31.63 -32.80
C ASP A 879 13.87 -31.23 -34.28
N LYS A 880 12.81 -31.44 -35.07
CA LYS A 880 12.74 -31.00 -36.47
C LYS A 880 12.54 -29.49 -36.58
N GLY A 881 11.99 -28.85 -35.55
CA GLY A 881 11.78 -27.43 -35.47
C GLY A 881 10.55 -27.03 -34.64
N PRO A 882 10.31 -25.71 -34.46
CA PRO A 882 9.21 -25.20 -33.67
C PRO A 882 7.84 -25.69 -34.15
N VAL A 883 7.06 -26.32 -33.27
CA VAL A 883 5.75 -26.90 -33.60
C VAL A 883 4.65 -25.84 -33.41
N PRO A 884 3.92 -25.43 -34.46
CA PRO A 884 2.88 -24.42 -34.33
C PRO A 884 1.71 -24.92 -33.48
N VAL A 885 1.28 -24.09 -32.53
CA VAL A 885 0.12 -24.30 -31.68
C VAL A 885 -0.69 -23.01 -31.57
N LEU A 886 -1.96 -23.12 -31.20
CA LEU A 886 -2.75 -21.96 -30.81
C LEU A 886 -2.72 -21.87 -29.29
N PHE A 887 -1.92 -20.95 -28.76
CA PHE A 887 -2.05 -20.54 -27.36
C PHE A 887 -3.21 -19.58 -27.32
N GLU A 888 -4.34 -20.12 -26.89
CA GLU A 888 -5.56 -19.37 -26.68
C GLU A 888 -5.98 -18.44 -27.86
N GLY A 889 -6.03 -19.04 -29.05
CA GLY A 889 -6.42 -18.35 -30.28
C GLY A 889 -5.32 -17.52 -30.93
N MET A 890 -4.15 -17.38 -30.29
CA MET A 890 -2.96 -16.78 -30.92
C MET A 890 -1.95 -17.85 -31.33
N ARG A 891 -1.31 -17.64 -32.48
CA ARG A 891 -0.28 -18.55 -32.99
C ARG A 891 1.00 -18.45 -32.17
N TYR A 892 1.36 -19.53 -31.50
CA TYR A 892 2.59 -19.74 -30.73
C TYR A 892 3.30 -20.99 -31.25
N TYR A 893 4.51 -21.23 -30.77
CA TYR A 893 5.31 -22.38 -31.19
C TYR A 893 5.85 -23.12 -29.97
N VAL A 894 5.59 -24.42 -29.90
CA VAL A 894 6.25 -25.30 -28.93
C VAL A 894 7.65 -25.59 -29.43
N ILE A 895 8.67 -25.23 -28.64
CA ILE A 895 10.08 -25.34 -29.04
C ILE A 895 10.87 -26.41 -28.27
N GLY A 896 10.32 -26.93 -27.17
CA GLY A 896 10.97 -27.92 -26.33
C GLY A 896 10.00 -28.64 -25.41
N ILE A 897 10.42 -29.82 -24.96
CA ILE A 897 9.71 -30.68 -24.00
C ILE A 897 10.65 -30.98 -22.82
N VAL A 898 10.18 -30.76 -21.58
CA VAL A 898 10.95 -31.04 -20.36
C VAL A 898 10.42 -32.24 -19.58
N ASP A 899 11.29 -32.91 -18.83
CA ASP A 899 10.90 -33.92 -17.85
C ASP A 899 10.32 -33.27 -16.59
N ARG A 900 9.04 -33.52 -16.30
CA ARG A 900 8.37 -32.93 -15.13
C ARG A 900 8.95 -33.38 -13.79
N VAL A 901 9.36 -34.63 -13.65
CA VAL A 901 9.77 -35.22 -12.36
C VAL A 901 11.14 -34.68 -11.95
N ILE A 902 12.03 -34.49 -12.93
CA ILE A 902 13.35 -33.90 -12.67
C ILE A 902 13.19 -32.41 -12.34
N MET A 903 12.34 -31.69 -13.06
CA MET A 903 12.10 -30.26 -12.84
C MET A 903 11.53 -29.96 -11.44
N GLU A 904 10.58 -30.77 -10.97
CA GLU A 904 9.96 -30.62 -9.64
C GLU A 904 10.93 -30.90 -8.48
N ARG A 905 12.03 -31.64 -8.71
CA ARG A 905 13.04 -31.94 -7.68
C ARG A 905 14.18 -30.95 -7.65
N PHE A 906 14.19 -30.00 -8.58
CA PHE A 906 15.27 -29.04 -8.71
C PHE A 906 15.12 -27.95 -7.63
N MET A 907 16.08 -27.90 -6.70
CA MET A 907 16.09 -26.98 -5.56
C MET A 907 16.98 -25.77 -5.83
N GLU A 908 16.61 -24.59 -5.34
CA GLU A 908 17.38 -23.35 -5.44
C GLU A 908 18.23 -23.10 -4.18
N MET A 909 19.03 -22.02 -4.16
CA MET A 909 19.93 -21.66 -3.05
C MET A 909 19.25 -21.45 -1.69
N ASP A 910 17.93 -21.27 -1.66
CA ASP A 910 17.13 -21.13 -0.45
C ASP A 910 16.57 -22.45 0.08
N GLY A 911 16.80 -23.56 -0.65
CA GLY A 911 16.31 -24.90 -0.31
C GLY A 911 14.86 -25.15 -0.68
N GLU A 912 14.25 -24.27 -1.50
CA GLU A 912 12.91 -24.41 -2.06
C GLU A 912 12.98 -24.89 -3.53
N GLU A 913 11.88 -25.43 -4.07
CA GLU A 913 11.79 -25.84 -5.48
C GLU A 913 11.82 -24.60 -6.40
N ILE A 914 12.26 -24.75 -7.66
CA ILE A 914 12.29 -23.61 -8.60
C ILE A 914 10.91 -23.27 -9.21
N THR A 915 9.96 -24.19 -9.11
CA THR A 915 8.61 -24.08 -9.68
C THR A 915 7.83 -22.93 -9.02
N PRO A 916 6.74 -22.42 -9.61
CA PRO A 916 5.94 -21.37 -8.97
C PRO A 916 5.29 -21.82 -7.64
N LEU A 917 5.03 -20.87 -6.74
CA LEU A 917 4.37 -21.16 -5.46
C LEU A 917 2.89 -21.48 -5.60
N LYS A 918 2.38 -22.34 -4.72
CA LYS A 918 0.95 -22.59 -4.53
C LYS A 918 0.35 -21.52 -3.62
N PHE A 919 -0.25 -20.50 -4.25
CA PHE A 919 -0.92 -19.39 -3.55
C PHE A 919 -2.30 -19.82 -3.02
N ASP A 920 -2.61 -19.41 -1.78
CA ASP A 920 -3.92 -19.53 -1.12
C ASP A 920 -4.33 -20.95 -0.70
N LEU A 921 -3.74 -21.42 0.41
CA LEU A 921 -4.08 -22.67 1.07
C LEU A 921 -4.47 -22.34 2.52
N ASP A 922 -5.58 -22.90 3.02
CA ASP A 922 -6.11 -22.67 4.38
C ASP A 922 -5.07 -22.91 5.49
N PHE A 923 -4.08 -23.78 5.23
CA PHE A 923 -2.89 -23.96 6.04
C PHE A 923 -1.69 -24.25 5.14
N ASN A 924 -1.00 -23.20 4.68
CA ASN A 924 0.30 -23.29 4.01
C ASN A 924 1.24 -22.25 4.63
N PRO A 925 2.49 -22.60 5.00
CA PRO A 925 3.50 -21.59 5.35
C PRO A 925 3.86 -20.68 4.17
N TYR A 926 3.36 -21.01 2.98
CA TYR A 926 3.53 -20.36 1.69
C TYR A 926 4.95 -20.50 1.09
N THR A 927 5.50 -21.70 1.25
CA THR A 927 6.75 -22.21 0.64
C THR A 927 6.50 -23.53 -0.10
N VAL A 928 5.21 -23.84 -0.39
CA VAL A 928 4.80 -25.04 -1.12
C VAL A 928 4.65 -24.66 -2.58
N HIS A 929 5.23 -25.45 -3.47
CA HIS A 929 5.26 -25.20 -4.90
C HIS A 929 4.19 -26.00 -5.65
N VAL A 930 3.90 -25.59 -6.88
CA VAL A 930 2.94 -26.27 -7.76
C VAL A 930 3.61 -27.36 -8.58
N GLU A 931 2.87 -28.42 -8.89
CA GLU A 931 3.29 -29.43 -9.86
C GLU A 931 3.42 -28.83 -11.26
N MET A 932 4.34 -29.37 -12.05
CA MET A 932 4.68 -28.86 -13.38
C MET A 932 3.53 -28.96 -14.38
N ASN A 933 2.57 -29.87 -14.15
CA ASN A 933 1.37 -30.02 -14.97
C ASN A 933 0.52 -28.73 -15.01
N TYR A 934 0.62 -27.89 -13.97
CA TYR A 934 -0.11 -26.65 -13.82
C TYR A 934 0.62 -25.43 -14.40
N CYS A 935 1.78 -25.61 -15.02
CA CYS A 935 2.63 -24.54 -15.54
C CYS A 935 2.84 -24.66 -17.06
N PHE A 936 2.82 -23.53 -17.76
CA PHE A 936 3.45 -23.39 -19.09
C PHE A 936 4.68 -22.52 -18.97
N ILE A 937 5.80 -22.93 -19.56
CA ILE A 937 7.03 -22.13 -19.55
C ILE A 937 7.04 -21.25 -20.80
N LEU A 938 7.16 -19.95 -20.62
CA LEU A 938 7.25 -18.96 -21.69
C LEU A 938 8.50 -18.08 -21.47
N PRO A 939 8.98 -17.37 -22.52
CA PRO A 939 9.99 -16.35 -22.34
C PRO A 939 9.57 -15.33 -21.28
N PHE A 940 10.49 -14.95 -20.39
CA PHE A 940 10.28 -13.97 -19.32
C PHE A 940 9.54 -12.70 -19.80
N GLU A 941 10.00 -12.12 -20.91
CA GLU A 941 9.41 -10.91 -21.50
C GLU A 941 7.95 -11.10 -21.93
N GLU A 942 7.60 -12.30 -22.40
CA GLU A 942 6.23 -12.63 -22.81
C GLU A 942 5.30 -12.70 -21.59
N VAL A 943 5.75 -13.34 -20.51
CA VAL A 943 4.99 -13.41 -19.25
C VAL A 943 4.82 -12.02 -18.62
N MET A 944 5.85 -11.18 -18.67
CA MET A 944 5.77 -9.79 -18.18
C MET A 944 4.76 -8.95 -19.00
N ARG A 945 4.70 -9.13 -20.33
CA ARG A 945 3.67 -8.50 -21.19
C ARG A 945 2.26 -8.97 -20.88
N LEU A 946 2.10 -10.25 -20.54
CA LEU A 946 0.83 -10.86 -20.13
C LEU A 946 0.43 -10.52 -18.66
N GLY A 947 1.11 -9.56 -18.04
CA GLY A 947 0.80 -9.05 -16.71
C GLY A 947 1.42 -9.84 -15.56
N GLY A 948 2.49 -10.59 -15.81
CA GLY A 948 3.30 -11.25 -14.78
C GLY A 948 4.05 -10.27 -13.87
N GLY A 949 4.54 -10.80 -12.75
CA GLY A 949 5.43 -10.10 -11.80
C GLY A 949 6.72 -10.89 -11.58
N ILE A 950 7.78 -10.23 -11.14
CA ILE A 950 9.11 -10.83 -10.98
C ILE A 950 9.19 -11.51 -9.61
N ALA A 951 9.29 -12.83 -9.57
CA ALA A 951 9.30 -13.59 -8.33
C ALA A 951 10.68 -13.68 -7.68
N SER A 952 11.71 -13.89 -8.51
CA SER A 952 13.10 -14.01 -8.07
C SER A 952 14.06 -13.57 -9.17
N ILE A 953 15.29 -13.27 -8.76
CA ILE A 953 16.39 -12.90 -9.65
C ILE A 953 17.64 -13.65 -9.22
N SER A 954 18.22 -14.39 -10.15
CA SER A 954 19.48 -15.10 -9.98
C SER A 954 20.59 -14.40 -10.75
N LEU A 955 21.80 -14.33 -10.18
CA LEU A 955 22.99 -13.77 -10.81
C LEU A 955 24.11 -14.80 -10.71
N MET A 956 24.73 -15.15 -11.83
CA MET A 956 25.89 -16.04 -11.89
C MET A 956 27.15 -15.25 -12.26
N PHE A 957 28.22 -15.41 -11.47
CA PHE A 957 29.48 -14.71 -11.64
C PHE A 957 30.60 -15.68 -11.98
N ASP A 958 31.51 -15.27 -12.86
CA ASP A 958 32.73 -16.05 -13.16
C ASP A 958 33.76 -15.98 -12.03
N ASP A 959 33.87 -14.83 -11.35
CA ASP A 959 34.83 -14.61 -10.25
C ASP A 959 34.17 -14.76 -8.87
N PRO A 960 34.57 -15.76 -8.04
CA PRO A 960 34.01 -15.96 -6.71
C PRO A 960 34.23 -14.78 -5.76
N LYS A 961 35.28 -13.97 -5.94
CA LYS A 961 35.52 -12.81 -5.08
C LYS A 961 34.46 -11.73 -5.24
N LYS A 962 33.93 -11.59 -6.44
CA LYS A 962 32.90 -10.60 -6.77
C LYS A 962 31.54 -10.96 -6.18
N VAL A 963 31.26 -12.25 -5.97
CA VAL A 963 29.98 -12.72 -5.42
C VAL A 963 29.72 -12.11 -4.04
N GLU A 964 30.72 -12.12 -3.15
CA GLU A 964 30.54 -11.63 -1.78
C GLU A 964 30.40 -10.10 -1.74
N GLU A 965 31.23 -9.37 -2.50
CA GLU A 965 31.11 -7.91 -2.64
C GLU A 965 29.73 -7.51 -3.21
N ALA A 966 29.28 -8.22 -4.25
CA ALA A 966 27.99 -7.98 -4.87
C ALA A 966 26.83 -8.30 -3.91
N ALA A 967 26.92 -9.39 -3.16
CA ALA A 967 25.91 -9.78 -2.17
C ALA A 967 25.77 -8.74 -1.05
N GLU A 968 26.89 -8.21 -0.55
CA GLU A 968 26.90 -7.13 0.45
C GLU A 968 26.26 -5.85 -0.10
N ARG A 969 26.59 -5.44 -1.33
CA ARG A 969 26.00 -4.25 -1.96
C ARG A 969 24.50 -4.42 -2.21
N ILE A 970 24.09 -5.56 -2.75
CA ILE A 970 22.69 -5.89 -3.05
C ILE A 970 21.87 -5.90 -1.76
N SER A 971 22.30 -6.64 -0.74
CA SER A 971 21.57 -6.73 0.53
C SER A 971 21.56 -5.40 1.29
N GLY A 972 22.62 -4.60 1.18
CA GLY A 972 22.69 -3.27 1.75
C GLY A 972 21.69 -2.27 1.16
N MET A 973 21.44 -2.35 -0.15
CA MET A 973 20.48 -1.50 -0.87
C MET A 973 19.04 -2.05 -0.77
N LEU A 974 18.88 -3.33 -1.05
CA LEU A 974 17.60 -4.03 -1.15
C LEU A 974 17.33 -4.87 0.11
N SER A 975 17.47 -4.24 1.27
CA SER A 975 17.41 -4.92 2.59
C SER A 975 16.07 -5.58 2.93
N THR A 976 15.06 -5.43 2.07
CA THR A 976 13.74 -6.09 2.21
C THR A 976 13.73 -7.48 1.55
N TYR A 977 14.69 -7.76 0.67
CA TYR A 977 14.84 -9.03 -0.01
C TYR A 977 15.86 -9.91 0.72
N LEU A 978 15.63 -11.22 0.69
CA LEU A 978 16.60 -12.19 1.14
C LEU A 978 17.65 -12.34 0.04
N THR A 979 18.91 -12.15 0.40
CA THR A 979 20.05 -12.31 -0.50
C THR A 979 20.81 -13.55 -0.08
N TYR A 980 20.65 -14.61 -0.87
CA TYR A 980 21.43 -15.83 -0.76
C TYR A 980 22.63 -15.72 -1.70
N PHE A 981 23.78 -16.22 -1.29
CA PHE A 981 24.97 -16.25 -2.12
C PHE A 981 25.80 -17.49 -1.83
N THR A 982 26.64 -17.88 -2.78
CA THR A 982 27.54 -19.01 -2.61
C THR A 982 28.96 -18.58 -2.28
N ARG A 983 29.63 -19.35 -1.41
CA ARG A 983 31.04 -19.19 -1.09
C ARG A 983 31.73 -20.54 -1.22
N LEU A 984 32.91 -20.54 -1.84
CA LEU A 984 33.76 -21.71 -1.92
C LEU A 984 34.37 -22.00 -0.54
N ASP A 985 34.18 -23.21 -0.04
CA ASP A 985 34.83 -23.66 1.19
C ASP A 985 36.35 -23.81 0.94
N PRO A 986 37.22 -23.10 1.69
CA PRO A 986 38.67 -23.19 1.49
C PRO A 986 39.24 -24.58 1.80
N GLU A 987 38.59 -25.37 2.65
CA GLU A 987 39.08 -26.68 3.11
C GLU A 987 38.59 -27.81 2.21
N THR A 988 37.32 -27.79 1.78
CA THR A 988 36.73 -28.86 0.96
C THR A 988 36.67 -28.54 -0.53
N GLY A 989 36.79 -27.26 -0.91
CA GLY A 989 36.58 -26.79 -2.28
C GLY A 989 35.13 -26.82 -2.75
N GLU A 990 34.18 -27.19 -1.87
CA GLU A 990 32.75 -27.26 -2.19
C GLU A 990 32.11 -25.88 -2.09
N LEU A 991 31.19 -25.57 -3.01
CA LEU A 991 30.35 -24.38 -2.90
C LEU A 991 29.27 -24.58 -1.83
N LYS A 992 29.18 -23.62 -0.91
CA LYS A 992 28.18 -23.61 0.17
C LYS A 992 27.32 -22.36 0.09
N CYS A 993 26.04 -22.49 0.42
CA CYS A 993 25.08 -21.40 0.41
C CYS A 993 25.02 -20.66 1.76
N PHE A 994 25.00 -19.34 1.70
CA PHE A 994 24.87 -18.44 2.84
C PHE A 994 23.75 -17.44 2.60
N LEU A 995 23.01 -17.11 3.64
CA LEU A 995 22.06 -16.00 3.69
C LEU A 995 22.76 -14.80 4.34
N LEU A 996 22.72 -13.65 3.69
CA LEU A 996 23.20 -12.40 4.24
C LEU A 996 22.05 -11.65 4.94
N SER A 997 22.25 -11.28 6.21
CA SER A 997 21.26 -10.52 6.99
C SER A 997 21.90 -9.47 7.89
N GLU A 998 21.17 -8.38 8.18
CA GLU A 998 21.62 -7.39 9.17
C GLU A 998 21.57 -8.00 10.58
N ALA A 999 22.72 -8.12 11.24
CA ALA A 999 22.85 -8.49 12.64
C ALA A 999 23.44 -7.34 13.46
N THR A 1000 23.02 -7.18 14.72
CA THR A 1000 23.66 -6.23 15.63
C THR A 1000 25.01 -6.78 16.09
N ALA A 1001 26.11 -6.07 15.76
CA ALA A 1001 27.48 -6.49 16.09
C ALA A 1001 27.74 -6.50 17.60
N TYR A 1002 27.19 -5.50 18.30
CA TYR A 1002 27.29 -5.36 19.75
C TYR A 1002 25.94 -4.97 20.32
N THR A 1003 25.36 -5.83 21.16
CA THR A 1003 24.21 -5.49 21.99
C THR A 1003 24.76 -5.01 23.33
N LEU A 1004 25.13 -3.74 23.45
CA LEU A 1004 25.31 -3.07 24.76
C LEU A 1004 24.09 -2.20 25.11
N LEU A 1005 23.04 -2.27 24.28
CA LEU A 1005 21.76 -1.62 24.52
C LEU A 1005 20.79 -2.63 25.13
N GLY A 1006 20.31 -2.33 26.32
CA GLY A 1006 19.30 -3.14 27.00
C GLY A 1006 19.32 -2.88 28.49
N PHE A 1007 18.14 -2.92 29.11
CA PHE A 1007 18.00 -2.90 30.57
C PHE A 1007 18.95 -3.91 31.24
N GLU A 1008 19.14 -5.06 30.59
CA GLU A 1008 20.03 -6.16 30.97
C GLU A 1008 21.45 -5.70 31.35
N PHE A 1009 22.07 -4.80 30.57
CA PHE A 1009 23.42 -4.29 30.83
C PHE A 1009 23.47 -3.16 31.86
N GLN A 1010 22.32 -2.54 32.18
CA GLN A 1010 22.22 -1.49 33.19
C GLN A 1010 21.92 -2.03 34.58
N VAL A 1011 21.41 -3.26 34.70
CA VAL A 1011 21.11 -3.89 36.00
C VAL A 1011 22.35 -3.95 36.89
N VAL A 1012 23.48 -4.41 36.36
CA VAL A 1012 24.71 -4.59 37.15
C VAL A 1012 25.24 -3.26 37.69
N PRO A 1013 25.46 -2.20 36.87
CA PRO A 1013 25.82 -0.88 37.37
C PRO A 1013 24.82 -0.32 38.39
N LEU A 1014 23.51 -0.44 38.15
CA LEU A 1014 22.50 0.07 39.09
C LEU A 1014 22.55 -0.63 40.45
N ILE A 1015 22.76 -1.94 40.48
CA ILE A 1015 22.94 -2.69 41.74
C ILE A 1015 24.17 -2.19 42.49
N ILE A 1016 25.29 -1.97 41.80
CA ILE A 1016 26.52 -1.44 42.41
C ILE A 1016 26.24 -0.06 43.02
N VAL A 1017 25.51 0.81 42.31
CA VAL A 1017 25.12 2.14 42.82
C VAL A 1017 24.24 2.02 44.06
N ILE A 1018 23.22 1.15 44.04
CA ILE A 1018 22.33 0.93 45.19
C ILE A 1018 23.12 0.47 46.41
N LEU A 1019 24.00 -0.53 46.24
CA LEU A 1019 24.80 -1.08 47.34
C LEU A 1019 25.81 -0.07 47.89
N ALA A 1020 26.47 0.71 47.02
CA ALA A 1020 27.41 1.74 47.44
C ALA A 1020 26.72 2.85 48.24
N ILE A 1021 25.59 3.37 47.74
CA ILE A 1021 24.80 4.40 48.42
C ILE A 1021 24.23 3.85 49.72
N PHE A 1022 23.70 2.62 49.72
CA PHE A 1022 23.20 1.95 50.90
C PHE A 1022 24.27 1.91 52.00
N ASN A 1023 25.49 1.49 51.68
CA ASN A 1023 26.58 1.41 52.63
C ASN A 1023 26.95 2.80 53.21
N ILE A 1024 27.02 3.82 52.36
CA ILE A 1024 27.34 5.19 52.77
C ILE A 1024 26.25 5.77 53.68
N VAL A 1025 24.97 5.62 53.30
CA VAL A 1025 23.84 6.12 54.09
C VAL A 1025 23.70 5.33 55.39
N MET A 1026 23.88 4.02 55.37
CA MET A 1026 23.86 3.19 56.58
C MET A 1026 24.97 3.58 57.56
N GLY A 1027 26.19 3.80 57.06
CA GLY A 1027 27.29 4.34 57.87
C GLY A 1027 26.93 5.68 58.50
N SER A 1028 26.23 6.55 57.78
CA SER A 1028 25.76 7.84 58.31
C SER A 1028 24.73 7.71 59.44
N VAL A 1029 23.84 6.72 59.38
CA VAL A 1029 22.84 6.46 60.44
C VAL A 1029 23.53 5.96 61.71
N TYR A 1030 24.53 5.08 61.59
CA TYR A 1030 25.27 4.57 62.75
C TYR A 1030 26.08 5.65 63.46
N GLU A 1031 26.77 6.50 62.70
CA GLU A 1031 27.54 7.60 63.27
C GLU A 1031 26.65 8.65 63.95
N ARG A 1032 25.45 8.88 63.43
CA ARG A 1032 24.48 9.85 63.97
C ARG A 1032 23.52 9.25 64.99
N ARG A 1033 23.79 8.06 65.49
CA ARG A 1033 22.93 7.40 66.49
C ARG A 1033 22.71 8.26 67.74
N ARG A 1034 23.75 8.97 68.20
CA ARG A 1034 23.66 9.89 69.35
C ARG A 1034 22.75 11.10 69.08
N ASP A 1035 22.79 11.62 67.86
CA ASP A 1035 21.93 12.74 67.45
C ASP A 1035 20.47 12.28 67.33
N ILE A 1036 20.24 11.09 66.75
CA ILE A 1036 18.92 10.46 66.65
C ILE A 1036 18.33 10.23 68.05
N SER A 1037 19.12 9.75 69.01
CA SER A 1037 18.69 9.62 70.40
C SER A 1037 18.37 10.97 71.04
N THR A 1038 19.11 12.02 70.72
CA THR A 1038 18.82 13.38 71.21
C THR A 1038 17.49 13.88 70.64
N TYR A 1039 17.23 13.68 69.34
CA TYR A 1039 15.96 14.01 68.71
C TYR A 1039 14.78 13.22 69.31
N SER A 1040 14.99 11.94 69.61
CA SER A 1040 13.98 11.11 70.29
C SER A 1040 13.62 11.63 71.68
N VAL A 1041 14.60 12.12 72.46
CA VAL A 1041 14.38 12.68 73.80
C VAL A 1041 13.65 14.03 73.74
N VAL A 1042 13.84 14.79 72.66
CA VAL A 1042 13.15 16.07 72.39
C VAL A 1042 11.74 15.85 71.81
N GLY A 1043 11.31 14.59 71.62
CA GLY A 1043 9.94 14.25 71.21
C GLY A 1043 9.70 14.20 69.70
N LEU A 1044 10.75 14.07 68.87
CA LEU A 1044 10.58 13.91 67.43
C LEU A 1044 10.04 12.51 67.09
N SER A 1045 8.99 12.45 66.27
CA SER A 1045 8.37 11.18 65.87
C SER A 1045 9.29 10.33 64.98
N PRO A 1046 9.17 8.98 65.00
CA PRO A 1046 9.92 8.09 64.11
C PRO A 1046 9.81 8.47 62.63
N LEU A 1047 8.62 8.90 62.20
CA LEU A 1047 8.35 9.36 60.83
C LEU A 1047 9.09 10.67 60.52
N HIS A 1048 9.18 11.59 61.49
CA HIS A 1048 9.91 12.84 61.34
C HIS A 1048 11.40 12.56 61.08
N ILE A 1049 12.01 11.67 61.86
CA ILE A 1049 13.43 11.30 61.71
C ILE A 1049 13.66 10.54 60.39
N ALA A 1050 12.78 9.61 60.01
CA ALA A 1050 12.83 8.96 58.69
C ALA A 1050 12.77 9.98 57.54
N THR A 1051 11.90 10.98 57.66
CA THR A 1051 11.72 12.04 56.66
C THR A 1051 12.95 12.93 56.54
N MET A 1052 13.66 13.22 57.65
CA MET A 1052 14.93 13.94 57.60
C MET A 1052 15.97 13.19 56.74
N PHE A 1053 16.17 11.88 56.97
CA PHE A 1053 17.12 11.07 56.19
C PHE A 1053 16.69 10.86 54.73
N LEU A 1054 15.38 10.72 54.49
CA LEU A 1054 14.82 10.65 53.15
C LEU A 1054 15.02 11.97 52.39
N ALA A 1055 14.86 13.12 53.07
CA ALA A 1055 15.11 14.44 52.51
C ALA A 1055 16.58 14.61 52.11
N GLU A 1056 17.53 14.19 52.97
CA GLU A 1056 18.95 14.18 52.63
C GLU A 1056 19.22 13.38 51.34
N SER A 1057 18.56 12.24 51.21
CA SER A 1057 18.70 11.34 50.05
C SER A 1057 18.06 11.88 48.77
N ILE A 1058 16.93 12.58 48.87
CA ILE A 1058 16.30 13.29 47.74
C ILE A 1058 17.20 14.44 47.26
N VAL A 1059 17.82 15.18 48.18
CA VAL A 1059 18.79 16.23 47.83
C VAL A 1059 20.00 15.64 47.13
N TYR A 1060 20.56 14.54 47.64
CA TYR A 1060 21.65 13.83 46.97
C TYR A 1060 21.25 13.31 45.59
N ALA A 1061 20.06 12.73 45.44
CA ALA A 1061 19.56 12.24 44.16
C ALA A 1061 19.39 13.36 43.13
N LEU A 1062 18.75 14.48 43.50
CA LEU A 1062 18.48 15.59 42.59
C LEU A 1062 19.76 16.39 42.26
N VAL A 1063 20.52 16.80 43.28
CA VAL A 1063 21.74 17.60 43.07
C VAL A 1063 22.84 16.75 42.45
N GLY A 1064 23.08 15.55 42.97
CA GLY A 1064 24.06 14.61 42.44
C GLY A 1064 23.68 14.08 41.05
N GLY A 1065 22.39 13.89 40.78
CA GLY A 1065 21.91 13.47 39.46
C GLY A 1065 22.09 14.53 38.38
N VAL A 1066 21.67 15.78 38.63
CA VAL A 1066 21.83 16.89 37.67
C VAL A 1066 23.30 17.20 37.41
N ILE A 1067 24.13 17.27 38.47
CA ILE A 1067 25.57 17.52 38.32
C ILE A 1067 26.27 16.32 37.68
N GLY A 1068 25.91 15.08 38.03
CA GLY A 1068 26.44 13.86 37.42
C GLY A 1068 26.13 13.76 35.93
N TYR A 1069 24.92 14.16 35.53
CA TYR A 1069 24.56 14.25 34.13
C TYR A 1069 25.37 15.32 33.38
N LEU A 1070 25.53 16.52 33.94
CA LEU A 1070 26.39 17.56 33.37
C LEU A 1070 27.85 17.11 33.27
N LEU A 1071 28.36 16.38 34.26
CA LEU A 1071 29.72 15.82 34.24
C LEU A 1071 29.87 14.79 33.12
N ALA A 1072 28.91 13.88 32.93
CA ALA A 1072 28.95 12.90 31.84
C ALA A 1072 29.04 13.57 30.47
N MET A 1073 28.24 14.62 30.25
CA MET A 1073 28.27 15.39 29.00
C MET A 1073 29.56 16.20 28.84
N ALA A 1074 30.11 16.76 29.92
CA ALA A 1074 31.39 17.47 29.88
C ALA A 1074 32.54 16.52 29.52
N LEU A 1075 32.58 15.33 30.13
CA LEU A 1075 33.55 14.28 29.80
C LEU A 1075 33.42 13.78 28.36
N SER A 1076 32.18 13.69 27.84
CA SER A 1076 31.93 13.40 26.43
C SER A 1076 32.57 14.43 25.49
N LYS A 1077 32.34 15.73 25.74
CA LYS A 1077 32.92 16.78 24.90
C LYS A 1077 34.44 16.78 24.94
N LEU A 1078 35.03 16.51 26.10
CA LEU A 1078 36.49 16.36 26.24
C LEU A 1078 37.01 15.13 25.49
N ARG A 1079 36.27 14.01 25.51
CA ARG A 1079 36.61 12.80 24.75
C ARG A 1079 36.68 13.08 23.25
N GLY A 1080 35.70 13.80 22.69
CA GLY A 1080 35.66 14.14 21.26
C GLY A 1080 36.86 14.98 20.78
N ILE A 1081 37.63 15.57 21.71
CA ILE A 1081 38.89 16.27 21.43
C ILE A 1081 40.10 15.32 21.51
N LEU A 1082 40.05 14.30 22.38
CA LEU A 1082 41.19 13.45 22.75
C LEU A 1082 41.25 12.11 22.02
N ILE A 1083 40.13 11.58 21.53
CA ILE A 1083 40.03 10.24 20.89
C ILE A 1083 39.60 10.41 19.42
N PRO A 1084 40.27 9.76 18.45
CA PRO A 1084 39.86 9.81 17.03
C PRO A 1084 38.41 9.35 16.82
N ALA A 1085 37.71 10.02 15.89
CA ALA A 1085 36.35 9.67 15.52
C ALA A 1085 36.27 8.24 14.97
N GLY A 1086 35.28 7.47 15.42
CA GLY A 1086 34.95 6.15 14.86
C GLY A 1086 35.04 4.96 15.83
N VAL A 1087 35.67 5.10 16.99
CA VAL A 1087 35.85 3.95 17.91
C VAL A 1087 34.56 3.60 18.68
N MET A 1088 33.75 4.60 19.08
CA MET A 1088 32.44 4.41 19.75
C MET A 1088 31.61 5.70 19.65
N ALA A 1089 30.49 5.67 18.94
CA ALA A 1089 29.52 6.78 18.90
C ALA A 1089 28.65 6.77 20.16
N LEU A 1090 28.47 7.94 20.78
CA LEU A 1090 27.69 8.11 22.00
C LEU A 1090 26.51 9.06 21.73
N ASN A 1091 25.30 8.65 22.11
CA ASN A 1091 24.09 9.47 22.02
C ASN A 1091 23.64 9.90 23.43
N TYR A 1092 24.24 10.97 23.95
CA TYR A 1092 23.95 11.57 25.26
C TYR A 1092 22.59 12.26 25.37
N SER A 1093 21.97 12.47 24.22
CA SER A 1093 20.69 13.10 24.02
C SER A 1093 19.55 12.09 23.87
N SER A 1094 19.84 10.80 24.07
CA SER A 1094 18.86 9.72 23.96
C SER A 1094 17.84 9.76 25.10
N SER A 1095 16.60 9.41 24.80
CA SER A 1095 15.55 9.15 25.81
C SER A 1095 16.00 8.09 26.83
N TRP A 1096 16.80 7.10 26.39
CA TRP A 1096 17.42 6.09 27.24
C TRP A 1096 18.34 6.68 28.31
N VAL A 1097 19.09 7.74 27.97
CA VAL A 1097 19.97 8.42 28.93
C VAL A 1097 19.15 9.13 30.01
N THR A 1098 18.01 9.71 29.63
CA THR A 1098 17.10 10.34 30.59
C THR A 1098 16.45 9.30 31.51
N MET A 1099 16.09 8.14 30.97
CA MET A 1099 15.61 7.03 31.77
C MET A 1099 16.69 6.51 32.73
N ALA A 1100 17.94 6.39 32.29
CA ALA A 1100 19.07 6.00 33.12
C ALA A 1100 19.33 7.01 34.25
N LEU A 1101 19.21 8.31 33.97
CA LEU A 1101 19.26 9.38 34.98
C LEU A 1101 18.14 9.22 36.01
N GLY A 1102 16.89 9.04 35.57
CA GLY A 1102 15.74 8.82 36.44
C GLY A 1102 15.87 7.56 37.31
N LEU A 1103 16.34 6.46 36.72
CA LEU A 1103 16.62 5.21 37.44
C LEU A 1103 17.75 5.37 38.46
N SER A 1104 18.78 6.16 38.14
CA SER A 1104 19.89 6.43 39.08
C SER A 1104 19.44 7.30 40.26
N MET A 1105 18.57 8.29 40.01
CA MET A 1105 17.93 9.09 41.07
C MET A 1105 17.01 8.22 41.94
N ALA A 1106 16.20 7.36 41.32
CA ALA A 1106 15.33 6.42 42.03
C ALA A 1106 16.15 5.42 42.86
N ALA A 1107 17.23 4.86 42.31
CA ALA A 1107 18.16 3.97 42.99
C ALA A 1107 18.78 4.64 44.23
N THR A 1108 19.16 5.92 44.13
CA THR A 1108 19.67 6.70 45.26
C THR A 1108 18.64 6.81 46.39
N ILE A 1109 17.38 7.08 46.03
CA ILE A 1109 16.28 7.17 47.01
C ILE A 1109 15.99 5.79 47.61
N ILE A 1110 15.86 4.74 46.79
CA ILE A 1110 15.57 3.37 47.23
C ILE A 1110 16.65 2.86 48.19
N ALA A 1111 17.93 3.09 47.87
CA ALA A 1111 19.05 2.71 48.73
C ALA A 1111 18.99 3.34 50.12
N SER A 1112 18.33 4.49 50.27
CA SER A 1112 18.17 5.19 51.53
C SER A 1112 16.95 4.77 52.37
N LEU A 1113 15.98 4.07 51.77
CA LEU A 1113 14.73 3.72 52.44
C LEU A 1113 14.97 2.80 53.65
N TYR A 1114 15.83 1.78 53.50
CA TYR A 1114 16.15 0.89 54.61
C TYR A 1114 16.95 1.58 55.72
N PRO A 1115 18.04 2.31 55.45
CA PRO A 1115 18.70 3.13 56.48
C PRO A 1115 17.76 4.12 57.18
N ALA A 1116 16.87 4.79 56.44
CA ALA A 1116 15.87 5.70 57.02
C ALA A 1116 14.87 4.97 57.94
N TRP A 1117 14.45 3.77 57.54
CA TRP A 1117 13.62 2.90 58.38
C TRP A 1117 14.36 2.44 59.64
N VAL A 1118 15.64 2.05 59.54
CA VAL A 1118 16.46 1.71 60.72
C VAL A 1118 16.60 2.92 61.64
N ALA A 1119 16.86 4.12 61.09
CA ALA A 1119 16.94 5.36 61.86
C ALA A 1119 15.63 5.64 62.63
N SER A 1120 14.47 5.41 62.00
CA SER A 1120 13.17 5.59 62.66
C SER A 1120 12.94 4.65 63.85
N ARG A 1121 13.51 3.43 63.80
CA ARG A 1121 13.39 2.44 64.88
C ARG A 1121 14.33 2.67 66.06
N LEU A 1122 15.30 3.56 65.91
CA LEU A 1122 16.17 3.99 67.01
C LEU A 1122 15.49 5.02 67.93
N VAL A 1123 14.25 5.38 67.63
CA VAL A 1123 13.43 6.38 68.31
C VAL A 1123 12.37 5.65 69.13
N THR A 1124 12.32 5.91 70.43
CA THR A 1124 11.21 5.46 71.28
C THR A 1124 10.13 6.55 71.25
N PRO A 1125 8.94 6.28 70.68
CA PRO A 1125 7.89 7.29 70.63
C PRO A 1125 7.47 7.67 72.05
N SER A 1126 7.51 8.96 72.38
CA SER A 1126 6.79 9.47 73.54
C SER A 1126 5.29 9.40 73.24
N LEU A 1127 4.53 8.72 74.09
CA LEU A 1127 3.07 8.72 74.07
C LEU A 1127 2.55 10.11 74.47
N GLU A 1128 2.41 11.01 73.50
CA GLU A 1128 1.47 12.15 73.52
C GLU A 1128 0.88 12.39 72.13
#